data_AF-U1JID4-F1
#
_entry.id   AF-U1JID4-F1
#
_cell.length_a   1.000
_cell.length_b   1.000
_cell.length_c   1.000
_cell.angle_alpha   90.00
_cell.angle_beta   90.00
_cell.angle_gamma   90.00
#
_symmetry.space_group_name_H-M   'P 1'
#
loop_
_entity.id
_entity.type
_entity.pdbx_description
1 polymer ?
#
loop_
_entity_poly.entity_id
_entity_poly.type
_entity_poly.pdbx_seq_one_letter_code
_entity_poly.pdbx_strand_id
1 'polypeptide(L)'
;MSYTFNSYSFDPILGVLYLQEDAVQLRPKLAQLLEYFLLNAGRIITREELLSALWVNGEYRESSLTQSIRELRKQLSDSVQNPLFIKTYPQRGYIWICEVDVPDDAVSIDEPLQNTQQNIGLFSRIHQRLPVFLLSLLLLIAGLFLVIGFTMVDTRPTSMSEPHHNERLLIAPFKNLTGETEFDWLNYGLRHLLIQNLKESGIVTVIPNKPSFHLLSQEHEAHNNVGATLQSLVEQGHAERWLEATVSQESGRFVFHYTLSDIQGNIKKGVIYSDDLNHPLPNLATTFAQQLVGKTGMVSTFHVSESDFSTKDYLEGLYALETRGVGLAMRYFEASVLHDPNNVHALVELARTYWHTGRLQKAADMFEQLSQHPTLLAKPSLNARMLEYWGEMKVAKGEYTQANTLLEHALVMTDEIDNDVLRSKIYRKLATIAWQQQNWHKYRHFISQAKNLFEIHDMTESEARRLYYIGNPPPAGPETDQTVDLEDSLQSLYKSVRYYRQNGNLSSLMKTYFALGQNYLAPLEERNQALLRALKLATDQQELVYQIKIANYLGFYFIQLHEGEKAIEYIELAEQVLNDELDMAPLRYRNQLLLSMAKMDHGIANNDKAALHHAKLSFERLLGNLEAFNSHDNIKADAYLLLSWTELALQQSHSALKNQKAAHTLYQRLNMHDSLSYAVYSLMYTYLTLGDNQSAIELASSGQFNKKLMYDYTALAFYRLGDVDNAILQLDKMKQQFSHYWQLSDERRYKQLTHSELQQSELKRWFSLLQKPYSVYCESEWNFQIKVN
;
A
#
# COMPACT_ATOMS: atom_id res chain seq x y z
N MET A 1 28.65 3.25 10.96
CA MET A 1 30.01 3.56 10.46
C MET A 1 30.46 4.80 11.20
N SER A 2 31.62 4.82 11.83
CA SER A 2 32.04 5.93 12.71
C SER A 2 32.83 7.02 11.98
N TYR A 3 32.50 8.30 12.20
CA TYR A 3 33.27 9.45 11.73
C TYR A 3 34.41 9.78 12.70
N THR A 4 35.57 10.23 12.22
CA THR A 4 36.66 10.72 13.07
C THR A 4 37.04 12.14 12.70
N PHE A 5 37.18 13.00 13.72
CA PHE A 5 37.54 14.41 13.52
C PHE A 5 38.23 14.95 14.77
N ASN A 6 39.37 15.63 14.59
CA ASN A 6 40.22 16.06 15.70
C ASN A 6 40.50 14.90 16.69
N SER A 7 40.07 15.00 17.96
CA SER A 7 40.22 13.96 18.99
C SER A 7 38.95 13.14 19.24
N TYR A 8 37.91 13.34 18.41
CA TYR A 8 36.60 12.71 18.58
C TYR A 8 36.34 11.61 17.54
N SER A 9 35.60 10.59 17.96
CA SER A 9 34.96 9.63 17.05
C SER A 9 33.44 9.62 17.30
N PHE A 10 32.63 9.60 16.26
CA PHE A 10 31.18 9.62 16.36
C PHE A 10 30.56 8.44 15.63
N ASP A 11 29.77 7.62 16.33
CA ASP A 11 28.97 6.56 15.73
C ASP A 11 27.52 7.05 15.52
N PRO A 12 27.08 7.29 14.27
CA PRO A 12 25.74 7.78 13.96
C PRO A 12 24.66 6.72 14.21
N ILE A 13 24.99 5.43 14.15
CA ILE A 13 24.02 4.34 14.36
C ILE A 13 23.69 4.23 15.85
N LEU A 14 24.70 4.31 16.70
CA LEU A 14 24.53 4.27 18.16
C LEU A 14 24.20 5.64 18.74
N GLY A 15 24.46 6.73 18.02
CA GLY A 15 24.32 8.11 18.51
C GLY A 15 25.31 8.46 19.61
N VAL A 16 26.50 7.85 19.62
CA VAL A 16 27.51 8.00 20.67
C VAL A 16 28.71 8.79 20.15
N LEU A 17 29.10 9.82 20.89
CA LEU A 17 30.32 10.60 20.67
C LEU A 17 31.40 10.15 21.65
N TYR A 18 32.55 9.75 21.14
CA TYR A 18 33.71 9.31 21.88
C TYR A 18 34.78 10.40 21.87
N LEU A 19 35.35 10.70 23.03
CA LEU A 19 36.57 11.48 23.19
C LEU A 19 37.60 10.57 23.87
N GLN A 20 38.54 10.02 23.10
CA GLN A 20 39.45 8.96 23.57
C GLN A 20 38.68 7.73 24.11
N GLU A 21 38.70 7.46 25.42
CA GLU A 21 37.98 6.34 26.06
C GLU A 21 36.64 6.76 26.69
N ASP A 22 36.32 8.06 26.74
CA ASP A 22 35.08 8.56 27.32
C ASP A 22 33.95 8.61 26.27
N ALA A 23 32.85 7.89 26.54
CA ALA A 23 31.68 7.82 25.67
C ALA A 23 30.52 8.68 26.20
N VAL A 24 30.00 9.56 25.35
CA VAL A 24 28.83 10.40 25.65
C VAL A 24 27.69 10.04 24.69
N GLN A 25 26.58 9.55 25.25
CA GLN A 25 25.36 9.32 24.49
C GLN A 25 24.73 10.67 24.11
N LEU A 26 24.61 10.95 22.82
CA LEU A 26 23.92 12.14 22.33
C LEU A 26 22.41 11.85 22.27
N ARG A 27 21.60 12.88 22.53
CA ARG A 27 20.16 12.80 22.28
C ARG A 27 19.92 12.62 20.77
N PRO A 28 18.89 11.88 20.32
CA PRO A 28 18.72 11.51 18.91
C PRO A 28 18.82 12.68 17.93
N LYS A 29 18.18 13.82 18.24
CA LYS A 29 18.23 15.02 17.39
C LYS A 29 19.63 15.65 17.33
N LEU A 30 20.39 15.58 18.42
CA LEU A 30 21.75 16.10 18.49
C LEU A 30 22.73 15.23 17.69
N ALA A 31 22.52 13.91 17.73
CA ALA A 31 23.25 12.95 16.90
C ALA A 31 22.99 13.19 15.40
N GLN A 32 21.72 13.34 15.00
CA GLN A 32 21.35 13.68 13.62
C GLN A 32 21.94 15.02 13.16
N LEU A 33 21.94 16.03 14.03
CA LEU A 33 22.55 17.32 13.73
C LEU A 33 24.06 17.22 13.50
N LEU A 34 24.77 16.45 14.33
CA LEU A 34 26.20 16.21 14.16
C LEU A 34 26.49 15.43 12.87
N GLU A 35 25.75 14.36 12.60
CA GLU A 35 25.88 13.58 11.35
C GLU A 35 25.67 14.47 10.12
N TYR A 36 24.63 15.31 10.13
CA TYR A 36 24.35 16.22 9.03
C TYR A 36 25.47 17.24 8.79
N PHE A 37 26.11 17.75 9.85
CA PHE A 37 27.27 18.61 9.73
C PHE A 37 28.49 17.89 9.17
N LEU A 38 28.74 16.65 9.60
CA LEU A 38 29.89 15.86 9.15
C LEU A 38 29.77 15.47 7.67
N LEU A 39 28.57 15.09 7.22
CA LEU A 39 28.28 14.82 5.80
C LEU A 39 28.42 16.04 4.90
N ASN A 40 28.30 17.24 5.47
CA ASN A 40 28.36 18.51 4.76
C ASN A 40 29.53 19.39 5.23
N ALA A 41 30.61 18.76 5.69
CA ALA A 41 31.80 19.45 6.15
C ALA A 41 32.35 20.41 5.09
N GLY A 42 32.73 21.62 5.49
CA GLY A 42 33.21 22.65 4.56
C GLY A 42 32.13 23.40 3.77
N ARG A 43 30.84 23.06 3.91
CA ARG A 43 29.73 23.79 3.27
C ARG A 43 28.96 24.66 4.27
N ILE A 44 28.56 25.87 3.85
CA ILE A 44 27.61 26.68 4.62
C ILE A 44 26.22 26.07 4.48
N ILE A 45 25.66 25.63 5.59
CA ILE A 45 24.32 25.05 5.72
C ILE A 45 23.40 26.12 6.30
N THR A 46 22.31 26.44 5.60
CA THR A 46 21.39 27.50 6.04
C THR A 46 20.56 27.05 7.23
N ARG A 47 19.96 28.00 7.96
CA ARG A 47 19.09 27.66 9.09
C ARG A 47 17.82 26.98 8.60
N GLU A 48 17.29 27.45 7.48
CA GLU A 48 16.13 26.90 6.79
C GLU A 48 16.40 25.46 6.37
N GLU A 49 17.59 25.19 5.81
CA GLU A 49 18.01 23.84 5.40
C GLU A 49 18.13 22.89 6.59
N LEU A 50 18.77 23.31 7.69
CA LEU A 50 18.86 22.50 8.91
C LEU A 50 17.47 22.22 9.49
N LEU A 51 16.59 23.22 9.50
CA LEU A 51 15.20 23.07 9.98
C LEU A 51 14.39 22.15 9.07
N SER A 52 14.51 22.27 7.75
CA SER A 52 13.79 21.42 6.81
C SER A 52 14.31 19.99 6.79
N ALA A 53 15.62 19.79 6.94
CA ALA A 53 16.22 18.46 6.92
C ALA A 53 15.96 17.70 8.23
N LEU A 54 16.02 18.39 9.38
CA LEU A 54 16.03 17.73 10.69
C LEU A 54 14.77 17.99 11.52
N TRP A 55 13.95 19.00 11.24
CA TRP A 55 12.74 19.35 11.99
C TRP A 55 11.47 19.39 11.11
N VAL A 56 11.22 18.32 10.36
CA VAL A 56 10.18 18.19 9.32
C VAL A 56 8.73 18.37 9.83
N ASN A 57 8.45 18.21 11.14
CA ASN A 57 7.07 18.11 11.67
C ASN A 57 6.68 19.13 12.77
N GLY A 58 7.18 20.37 12.71
CA GLY A 58 6.59 21.48 13.49
C GLY A 58 6.94 21.57 14.98
N GLU A 59 7.89 20.77 15.48
CA GLU A 59 8.40 20.92 16.85
C GLU A 59 9.33 22.16 16.97
N TYR A 60 8.76 23.27 17.45
CA TYR A 60 9.40 24.51 17.91
C TYR A 60 10.50 25.14 17.03
N ARG A 61 10.12 26.31 16.50
CA ARG A 61 10.86 27.35 15.76
C ARG A 61 12.31 27.58 16.23
N GLU A 62 13.17 28.05 15.32
CA GLU A 62 14.55 28.61 15.39
C GLU A 62 15.32 28.57 16.73
N SER A 63 14.66 28.86 17.86
CA SER A 63 15.09 28.54 19.22
C SER A 63 15.54 27.09 19.44
N SER A 64 14.87 26.07 18.89
CA SER A 64 15.27 24.66 19.05
C SER A 64 16.56 24.32 18.31
N LEU A 65 16.73 24.85 17.09
CA LEU A 65 17.98 24.76 16.34
C LEU A 65 19.10 25.48 17.10
N THR A 66 18.83 26.69 17.60
CA THR A 66 19.80 27.46 18.38
C THR A 66 20.23 26.72 19.65
N GLN A 67 19.29 26.07 20.35
CA GLN A 67 19.58 25.27 21.53
C GLN A 67 20.39 24.02 21.20
N SER A 68 20.04 23.32 20.11
CA SER A 68 20.77 22.13 19.66
C SER A 68 22.20 22.48 19.23
N ILE A 69 22.40 23.61 18.56
CA ILE A 69 23.75 24.11 18.22
C ILE A 69 24.55 24.45 19.49
N ARG A 70 23.93 25.07 20.50
CA ARG A 70 24.58 25.36 21.78
C ARG A 70 24.97 24.09 22.53
N GLU A 71 24.09 23.10 22.55
CA GLU A 71 24.34 21.82 23.20
C GLU A 71 25.43 21.03 22.47
N LEU A 72 25.43 21.02 21.14
CA LEU A 72 26.45 20.35 20.35
C LEU A 72 27.82 20.98 20.58
N ARG A 73 27.90 22.32 20.59
CA ARG A 73 29.13 23.03 20.94
C ARG A 73 29.62 22.68 22.35
N LYS A 74 28.71 22.53 23.32
CA LYS A 74 29.08 22.13 24.67
C LYS A 74 29.68 20.72 24.71
N GLN A 75 29.09 19.76 23.99
CA GLN A 75 29.62 18.38 23.93
C GLN A 75 30.98 18.31 23.22
N LEU A 76 31.22 19.20 22.26
CA LEU A 76 32.49 19.31 21.55
C LEU A 76 33.52 20.22 22.23
N SER A 77 33.17 20.84 23.37
CA SER A 77 33.97 21.90 24.00
C SER A 77 34.33 23.07 23.06
N ASP A 78 33.43 23.40 22.14
CA ASP A 78 33.58 24.42 21.09
C ASP A 78 33.14 25.81 21.57
N SER A 79 33.86 26.86 21.16
CA SER A 79 33.58 28.26 21.53
C SER A 79 32.98 29.05 20.38
N VAL A 80 32.00 29.90 20.65
CA VAL A 80 31.43 30.80 19.63
C VAL A 80 32.43 31.89 19.20
N GLN A 81 33.30 32.33 20.12
CA GLN A 81 34.27 33.41 19.86
C GLN A 81 35.49 32.91 19.07
N ASN A 82 35.93 31.68 19.33
CA ASN A 82 37.00 30.99 18.64
C ASN A 82 36.54 29.57 18.27
N PRO A 83 35.75 29.40 17.20
CA PRO A 83 35.20 28.10 16.82
C PRO A 83 36.29 27.18 16.27
N LEU A 84 36.32 25.94 16.75
CA LEU A 84 37.13 24.84 16.24
C LEU A 84 36.32 23.88 15.37
N PHE A 85 35.01 23.75 15.64
CA PHE A 85 34.14 22.80 14.94
C PHE A 85 33.03 23.49 14.15
N ILE A 86 32.23 24.35 14.79
CA ILE A 86 31.05 24.96 14.17
C ILE A 86 31.24 26.48 14.11
N LYS A 87 31.44 27.03 12.91
CA LYS A 87 31.48 28.49 12.69
C LYS A 87 30.11 29.02 12.29
N THR A 88 29.66 30.08 12.96
CA THR A 88 28.39 30.76 12.62
C THR A 88 28.65 31.89 11.62
N TYR A 89 27.91 31.89 10.52
CA TYR A 89 27.84 33.01 9.57
C TYR A 89 26.52 33.76 9.81
N PRO A 90 26.55 34.98 10.36
CA PRO A 90 25.34 35.76 10.62
C PRO A 90 24.45 35.85 9.38
N GLN A 91 23.15 35.60 9.57
CA GLN A 91 22.11 35.61 8.51
C GLN A 91 22.28 34.60 7.37
N ARG A 92 23.32 33.75 7.39
CA ARG A 92 23.55 32.72 6.36
C ARG A 92 23.44 31.30 6.89
N GLY A 93 23.86 31.03 8.13
CA GLY A 93 23.77 29.70 8.73
C GLY A 93 25.03 29.27 9.45
N TYR A 94 25.38 27.99 9.34
CA TYR A 94 26.49 27.36 10.05
C TYR A 94 27.36 26.57 9.07
N ILE A 95 28.65 26.45 9.36
CA ILE A 95 29.57 25.59 8.62
C ILE A 95 30.38 24.78 9.61
N TRP A 96 30.57 23.51 9.29
CA TRP A 96 31.52 22.65 9.97
C TRP A 96 32.91 22.89 9.38
N ILE A 97 33.86 23.28 10.23
CA ILE A 97 35.20 23.75 9.82
C ILE A 97 36.34 22.81 10.22
N CYS A 98 36.05 21.78 11.01
CA CYS A 98 37.04 20.76 11.36
C CYS A 98 37.14 19.75 10.21
N GLU A 99 38.36 19.36 9.84
CA GLU A 99 38.57 18.26 8.90
C GLU A 99 37.98 16.96 9.48
N VAL A 100 37.33 16.19 8.62
CA VAL A 100 36.69 14.92 8.96
C VAL A 100 37.38 13.85 8.14
N ASP A 101 38.03 12.91 8.82
CA ASP A 101 38.54 11.70 8.18
C ASP A 101 37.35 10.78 7.93
N VAL A 102 36.97 10.68 6.66
CA VAL A 102 36.06 9.67 6.13
C VAL A 102 36.95 8.65 5.42
N PRO A 103 36.76 7.33 5.57
CA PRO A 103 37.41 6.37 4.69
C PRO A 103 37.10 6.74 3.22
N ASP A 104 38.15 7.05 2.47
CA ASP A 104 38.17 7.66 1.13
C ASP A 104 37.01 7.26 0.19
N ASP A 105 36.22 8.27 -0.19
CA ASP A 105 35.69 8.47 -1.54
C ASP A 105 35.06 9.87 -1.65
N ALA A 106 35.87 10.89 -2.01
CA ALA A 106 35.40 12.03 -2.82
C ALA A 106 36.57 12.95 -3.24
N VAL A 107 36.84 12.94 -4.55
CA VAL A 107 37.71 13.86 -5.26
C VAL A 107 37.19 15.30 -5.15
N SER A 108 38.06 16.20 -4.68
CA SER A 108 37.91 17.66 -4.73
C SER A 108 37.95 18.20 -6.16
N ILE A 109 37.03 19.11 -6.50
CA ILE A 109 37.15 20.02 -7.65
C ILE A 109 37.27 21.44 -7.10
N ASP A 110 38.43 22.07 -7.35
CA ASP A 110 38.67 23.50 -7.17
C ASP A 110 37.96 24.33 -8.27
N GLU A 111 37.22 25.36 -7.81
CA GLU A 111 36.84 26.71 -8.34
C GLU A 111 36.80 27.09 -9.85
N PRO A 112 36.17 28.23 -10.27
CA PRO A 112 35.13 29.07 -9.63
C PRO A 112 33.93 29.42 -10.56
N LEU A 113 32.83 29.89 -9.96
CA LEU A 113 31.67 30.49 -10.64
C LEU A 113 31.91 31.97 -10.94
N GLN A 114 31.94 32.36 -12.23
CA GLN A 114 31.57 33.70 -12.67
C GLN A 114 30.81 33.70 -14.00
N ASN A 115 29.77 34.52 -14.02
CA ASN A 115 28.99 35.04 -15.15
C ASN A 115 28.11 34.07 -15.94
N THR A 116 26.81 34.14 -15.67
CA THR A 116 25.83 34.54 -16.71
C THR A 116 24.67 35.28 -16.05
N GLN A 117 24.72 36.62 -16.07
CA GLN A 117 23.52 37.43 -16.14
C GLN A 117 22.92 37.21 -17.53
N GLN A 118 21.62 36.90 -17.62
CA GLN A 118 20.76 37.47 -18.66
C GLN A 118 19.26 37.21 -18.41
N ASN A 119 18.53 38.32 -18.41
CA ASN A 119 17.15 38.49 -18.88
C ASN A 119 15.99 38.07 -17.97
N ILE A 120 15.81 38.85 -16.89
CA ILE A 120 14.47 39.31 -16.49
C ILE A 120 14.29 40.69 -17.13
N GLY A 121 13.30 40.84 -18.02
CA GLY A 121 12.94 42.15 -18.53
C GLY A 121 12.06 42.11 -19.76
N LEU A 122 10.74 42.00 -19.59
CA LEU A 122 9.80 42.47 -20.59
C LEU A 122 8.67 43.29 -19.94
N PHE A 123 8.69 44.57 -20.29
CA PHE A 123 7.65 45.59 -20.26
C PHE A 123 7.31 46.28 -18.93
N SER A 124 8.01 47.39 -18.67
CA SER A 124 7.39 48.55 -18.03
C SER A 124 7.75 49.85 -18.76
N ARG A 125 6.75 50.72 -18.88
CA ARG A 125 6.70 52.11 -19.39
C ARG A 125 6.28 52.28 -20.85
N ILE A 126 5.02 52.71 -21.01
CA ILE A 126 4.64 53.98 -21.64
C ILE A 126 3.31 54.43 -21.00
N HIS A 127 3.32 55.62 -20.38
CA HIS A 127 2.12 56.39 -20.06
C HIS A 127 1.58 57.00 -21.35
N GLN A 128 0.25 56.99 -21.54
CA GLN A 128 -0.59 58.20 -21.63
C GLN A 128 -1.97 57.87 -22.22
N ARG A 129 -3.00 58.33 -21.48
CA ARG A 129 -4.37 58.66 -21.91
C ARG A 129 -5.20 57.50 -22.50
N LEU A 130 -6.07 56.93 -21.65
CA LEU A 130 -7.32 56.33 -22.11
C LEU A 130 -8.53 57.10 -21.55
N PRO A 131 -9.63 57.17 -22.32
CA PRO A 131 -10.66 58.19 -22.19
C PRO A 131 -11.82 57.75 -21.28
N VAL A 132 -12.65 58.73 -20.93
CA VAL A 132 -13.84 58.74 -20.05
C VAL A 132 -14.89 57.63 -20.29
N PHE A 133 -14.70 56.73 -21.27
CA PHE A 133 -15.62 55.65 -21.61
C PHE A 133 -15.63 54.45 -20.63
N LEU A 134 -14.55 54.22 -19.87
CA LEU A 134 -14.54 53.14 -18.86
C LEU A 134 -15.38 53.48 -17.62
N LEU A 135 -15.54 54.77 -17.30
CA LEU A 135 -16.33 55.23 -16.16
C LEU A 135 -17.84 55.21 -16.45
N SER A 136 -18.24 55.48 -17.70
CA SER A 136 -19.65 55.41 -18.11
C SER A 136 -20.16 53.97 -18.20
N LEU A 137 -19.31 53.02 -18.59
CA LEU A 137 -19.65 51.58 -18.61
C LEU A 137 -19.83 51.02 -17.18
N LEU A 138 -19.00 51.45 -16.23
CA LEU A 138 -19.11 51.08 -14.81
C LEU A 138 -20.39 51.65 -14.16
N LEU A 139 -20.78 52.88 -14.49
CA LEU A 139 -22.02 53.48 -14.00
C LEU A 139 -23.28 52.82 -14.61
N LEU A 140 -23.19 52.32 -15.85
CA LEU A 140 -24.29 51.61 -16.51
C LEU A 140 -24.51 50.21 -15.91
N ILE A 141 -23.43 49.51 -15.55
CA ILE A 141 -23.50 48.22 -14.86
C ILE A 141 -24.01 48.39 -13.42
N ALA A 142 -23.58 49.44 -12.71
CA ALA A 142 -24.08 49.76 -11.38
C ALA A 142 -25.57 50.14 -11.38
N GLY A 143 -26.04 50.87 -12.40
CA GLY A 143 -27.46 51.18 -12.60
C GLY A 143 -28.31 49.93 -12.89
N LEU A 144 -27.77 48.97 -13.64
CA LEU A 144 -28.45 47.70 -13.93
C LEU A 144 -28.58 46.83 -12.66
N PHE A 145 -27.56 46.80 -11.81
CA PHE A 145 -27.61 46.11 -10.51
C PHE A 145 -28.62 46.74 -9.53
N LEU A 146 -28.82 48.06 -9.59
CA LEU A 146 -29.79 48.77 -8.75
C LEU A 146 -31.25 48.53 -9.19
N VAL A 147 -31.50 48.37 -10.49
CA VAL A 147 -32.85 48.06 -11.03
C VAL A 147 -33.22 46.59 -10.79
N ILE A 148 -32.27 45.66 -10.87
CA ILE A 148 -32.49 44.24 -10.53
C ILE A 148 -32.66 44.06 -9.02
N GLY A 149 -31.96 44.86 -8.20
CA GLY A 149 -32.08 44.83 -6.75
C GLY A 149 -33.41 45.37 -6.19
N PHE A 150 -34.16 46.17 -6.96
CA PHE A 150 -35.38 46.84 -6.47
C PHE A 150 -36.70 46.16 -6.88
N THR A 151 -36.68 45.16 -7.76
CA THR A 151 -37.89 44.41 -8.17
C THR A 151 -38.09 43.09 -7.42
N MET A 152 -37.23 42.76 -6.46
CA MET A 152 -37.37 41.55 -5.63
C MET A 152 -37.39 41.90 -4.14
N VAL A 153 -38.44 42.62 -3.72
CA VAL A 153 -38.89 42.67 -2.33
C VAL A 153 -40.24 41.97 -2.23
N ASP A 154 -40.25 40.90 -1.43
CA ASP A 154 -41.38 40.25 -0.76
C ASP A 154 -42.63 39.90 -1.57
N THR A 155 -42.59 38.72 -2.20
CA THR A 155 -43.66 37.74 -2.02
C THR A 155 -43.04 36.50 -1.40
N ARG A 156 -43.15 36.34 -0.08
CA ARG A 156 -42.75 35.10 0.61
C ARG A 156 -43.62 33.95 0.10
N PRO A 157 -43.09 32.95 -0.61
CA PRO A 157 -43.67 31.63 -0.52
C PRO A 157 -43.26 31.04 0.83
N THR A 158 -44.26 30.51 1.51
CA THR A 158 -44.20 29.64 2.68
C THR A 158 -42.93 28.78 2.70
N SER A 159 -42.17 28.88 3.79
CA SER A 159 -41.17 27.92 4.29
C SER A 159 -40.95 26.69 3.40
N MET A 160 -40.00 26.77 2.49
CA MET A 160 -39.28 25.58 2.04
C MET A 160 -38.26 25.27 3.13
N SER A 161 -38.51 24.18 3.83
CA SER A 161 -37.60 23.52 4.76
C SER A 161 -36.18 23.47 4.18
N GLU A 162 -35.22 24.01 4.94
CA GLU A 162 -33.80 23.69 4.76
C GLU A 162 -33.64 22.16 4.64
N PRO A 163 -32.70 21.65 3.83
CA PRO A 163 -32.36 20.24 3.88
C PRO A 163 -32.00 19.91 5.33
N HIS A 164 -32.72 18.96 5.94
CA HIS A 164 -32.45 18.51 7.31
C HIS A 164 -30.95 18.21 7.43
N HIS A 165 -30.20 19.06 8.12
CA HIS A 165 -28.82 18.76 8.48
C HIS A 165 -28.88 17.66 9.55
N ASN A 166 -28.74 16.41 9.12
CA ASN A 166 -28.70 15.28 10.04
C ASN A 166 -27.42 15.38 10.88
N GLU A 167 -27.59 15.61 12.19
CA GLU A 167 -26.51 15.75 13.16
C GLU A 167 -25.53 14.57 13.05
N ARG A 168 -24.23 14.87 12.95
CA ARG A 168 -23.19 13.84 12.81
C ARG A 168 -22.73 13.33 14.18
N LEU A 169 -22.98 12.04 14.45
CA LEU A 169 -22.67 11.39 15.73
C LEU A 169 -21.60 10.32 15.59
N LEU A 170 -20.57 10.41 16.41
CA LEU A 170 -19.55 9.36 16.54
C LEU A 170 -19.85 8.47 17.76
N ILE A 171 -19.68 7.15 17.63
CA ILE A 171 -19.95 6.19 18.71
C ILE A 171 -18.71 5.36 19.05
N ALA A 172 -18.08 5.65 20.21
CA ALA A 172 -16.90 4.96 20.73
C ALA A 172 -17.14 3.43 20.89
N PRO A 173 -16.08 2.58 20.91
CA PRO A 173 -16.26 1.19 21.30
C PRO A 173 -16.70 1.18 22.77
N PHE A 174 -17.65 0.32 23.14
CA PHE A 174 -18.04 0.26 24.53
C PHE A 174 -16.88 -0.33 25.33
N LYS A 175 -16.72 0.08 26.59
CA LYS A 175 -15.69 -0.47 27.48
C LYS A 175 -16.33 -1.47 28.43
N ASN A 176 -15.84 -2.70 28.40
CA ASN A 176 -16.19 -3.72 29.36
C ASN A 176 -15.46 -3.48 30.69
N LEU A 177 -16.21 -3.13 31.74
CA LEU A 177 -15.74 -2.94 33.12
C LEU A 177 -16.35 -3.96 34.08
N THR A 178 -16.97 -5.04 33.56
CA THR A 178 -17.53 -6.13 34.36
C THR A 178 -16.43 -6.97 35.05
N GLY A 179 -15.22 -6.97 34.49
CA GLY A 179 -14.11 -7.81 34.93
C GLY A 179 -14.07 -9.20 34.26
N GLU A 180 -15.08 -9.54 33.45
CA GLU A 180 -15.20 -10.83 32.79
C GLU A 180 -15.07 -10.69 31.26
N THR A 181 -14.13 -11.44 30.67
CA THR A 181 -13.83 -11.35 29.23
C THR A 181 -14.95 -11.91 28.34
N GLU A 182 -15.87 -12.70 28.90
CA GLU A 182 -17.02 -13.22 28.15
C GLU A 182 -17.98 -12.12 27.67
N PHE A 183 -17.91 -10.93 28.26
CA PHE A 183 -18.73 -9.77 27.85
C PHE A 183 -17.99 -8.81 26.90
N ASP A 184 -16.75 -9.12 26.50
CA ASP A 184 -15.97 -8.25 25.60
C ASP A 184 -16.63 -8.05 24.24
N TRP A 185 -17.47 -9.00 23.80
CA TRP A 185 -18.21 -8.86 22.55
C TRP A 185 -19.20 -7.69 22.60
N LEU A 186 -19.69 -7.25 23.77
CA LEU A 186 -20.58 -6.09 23.90
C LEU A 186 -19.95 -4.81 23.38
N ASN A 187 -18.61 -4.72 23.43
CA ASN A 187 -17.83 -3.61 22.89
C ASN A 187 -18.15 -3.38 21.40
N TYR A 188 -18.54 -4.45 20.69
CA TYR A 188 -18.85 -4.44 19.28
C TYR A 188 -20.31 -4.77 18.96
N GLY A 189 -20.89 -5.80 19.59
CA GLY A 189 -22.21 -6.34 19.28
C GLY A 189 -23.35 -5.38 19.60
N LEU A 190 -23.46 -4.92 20.85
CA LEU A 190 -24.50 -3.95 21.22
C LEU A 190 -24.33 -2.62 20.48
N ARG A 191 -23.08 -2.19 20.33
CA ARG A 191 -22.72 -1.03 19.51
C ARG A 191 -23.16 -1.20 18.05
N HIS A 192 -23.01 -2.39 17.47
CA HIS A 192 -23.44 -2.67 16.10
C HIS A 192 -24.95 -2.47 15.95
N LEU A 193 -25.75 -3.08 16.84
CA LEU A 193 -27.20 -2.89 16.84
C LEU A 193 -27.59 -1.42 17.01
N LEU A 194 -26.95 -0.71 17.94
CA LEU A 194 -27.18 0.71 18.16
C LEU A 194 -26.93 1.53 16.89
N ILE A 195 -25.81 1.26 16.19
CA ILE A 195 -25.49 1.94 14.93
C ILE A 195 -26.55 1.65 13.87
N GLN A 196 -27.02 0.40 13.73
CA GLN A 196 -28.07 0.07 12.75
C GLN A 196 -29.38 0.80 13.07
N ASN A 197 -29.83 0.76 14.32
CA ASN A 197 -31.05 1.45 14.76
C ASN A 197 -30.99 2.95 14.45
N LEU A 198 -29.85 3.60 14.74
CA LEU A 198 -29.66 5.01 14.48
C LEU A 198 -29.61 5.32 12.98
N LYS A 199 -28.95 4.47 12.17
CA LYS A 199 -28.94 4.62 10.71
C LYS A 199 -30.35 4.50 10.11
N GLU A 200 -31.14 3.53 10.55
CA GLU A 200 -32.53 3.35 10.10
C GLU A 200 -33.45 4.48 10.55
N SER A 201 -33.13 5.16 11.66
CA SER A 201 -33.93 6.31 12.10
C SER A 201 -33.88 7.49 11.14
N GLY A 202 -32.79 7.64 10.36
CA GLY A 202 -32.58 8.76 9.44
C GLY A 202 -32.43 10.12 10.12
N ILE A 203 -32.35 10.18 11.45
CA ILE A 203 -32.31 11.43 12.23
C ILE A 203 -30.88 11.88 12.53
N VAL A 204 -29.96 10.91 12.64
CA VAL A 204 -28.55 11.13 12.98
C VAL A 204 -27.70 10.41 11.96
N THR A 205 -26.70 11.10 11.43
CA THR A 205 -25.68 10.48 10.58
C THR A 205 -24.62 9.88 11.49
N VAL A 206 -24.71 8.56 11.71
CA VAL A 206 -23.71 7.87 12.52
C VAL A 206 -22.42 7.71 11.73
N ILE A 207 -21.38 8.40 12.19
CA ILE A 207 -20.03 8.21 11.71
C ILE A 207 -19.50 6.93 12.36
N PRO A 208 -19.11 5.91 11.58
CA PRO A 208 -18.43 4.75 12.11
C PRO A 208 -17.26 5.18 12.99
N ASN A 209 -16.88 4.41 13.99
CA ASN A 209 -15.76 4.76 14.89
C ASN A 209 -14.45 4.02 14.54
N LYS A 210 -14.39 3.46 13.35
CA LYS A 210 -13.15 3.03 12.69
C LYS A 210 -12.32 4.15 11.99
N PRO A 211 -12.77 5.41 11.79
CA PRO A 211 -12.09 6.42 10.97
C PRO A 211 -10.99 7.21 11.70
N SER A 212 -10.57 6.80 12.90
CA SER A 212 -9.63 7.59 13.69
C SER A 212 -8.15 7.31 13.33
N PHE A 213 -7.87 6.71 12.18
CA PHE A 213 -6.53 6.31 11.77
C PHE A 213 -5.54 7.47 11.63
N HIS A 214 -5.97 8.55 10.95
CA HIS A 214 -5.11 9.70 10.69
C HIS A 214 -4.94 10.59 11.93
N LEU A 215 -5.82 10.39 12.92
CA LEU A 215 -5.99 11.27 14.08
C LEU A 215 -5.43 10.64 15.37
N LEU A 216 -5.50 9.31 15.50
CA LEU A 216 -4.84 8.52 16.55
C LEU A 216 -3.33 8.38 16.35
N SER A 217 -2.81 8.64 15.15
CA SER A 217 -1.40 8.40 14.80
C SER A 217 -0.47 9.60 14.99
N GLN A 218 -1.01 10.77 15.34
CA GLN A 218 -0.23 11.99 15.59
C GLN A 218 0.17 12.19 17.06
N GLU A 219 -0.53 11.58 18.02
CA GLU A 219 -0.21 11.73 19.44
C GLU A 219 0.63 10.56 19.96
N HIS A 220 1.84 10.84 20.43
CA HIS A 220 2.75 9.88 21.06
C HIS A 220 2.18 9.26 22.35
N GLU A 221 1.07 9.78 22.89
CA GLU A 221 0.53 9.46 24.22
C GLU A 221 -0.96 9.03 24.21
N ALA A 222 -1.48 8.49 23.11
CA ALA A 222 -2.88 8.05 23.01
C ALA A 222 -3.24 6.81 23.87
N HIS A 223 -2.42 6.43 24.86
CA HIS A 223 -2.68 5.30 25.76
C HIS A 223 -3.83 5.55 26.73
N ASN A 224 -4.20 6.81 27.01
CA ASN A 224 -5.01 7.10 28.21
C ASN A 224 -6.29 7.92 27.99
N ASN A 225 -6.59 8.43 26.80
CA ASN A 225 -7.77 9.30 26.65
C ASN A 225 -8.47 9.21 25.29
N VAL A 226 -9.23 8.13 25.09
CA VAL A 226 -10.18 8.00 23.96
C VAL A 226 -11.04 9.26 23.83
N GLY A 227 -11.49 9.83 24.96
CA GLY A 227 -12.24 11.09 24.98
C GLY A 227 -11.51 12.28 24.34
N ALA A 228 -10.19 12.42 24.54
CA ALA A 228 -9.39 13.49 23.93
C ALA A 228 -9.23 13.30 22.41
N THR A 229 -9.06 12.05 21.96
CA THR A 229 -9.04 11.76 20.52
C THR A 229 -10.40 12.07 19.89
N LEU A 230 -11.50 11.61 20.50
CA LEU A 230 -12.84 11.86 19.98
C LEU A 230 -13.17 13.35 19.97
N GLN A 231 -12.73 14.08 20.99
CA GLN A 231 -12.82 15.54 21.05
C GLN A 231 -12.05 16.20 19.90
N SER A 232 -10.84 15.76 19.59
CA SER A 232 -10.06 16.27 18.45
C SER A 232 -10.78 16.08 17.10
N LEU A 233 -11.43 14.91 16.89
CA LEU A 233 -12.23 14.65 15.68
C LEU A 233 -13.39 15.64 15.54
N VAL A 234 -14.01 15.94 16.67
CA VAL A 234 -15.19 16.79 16.80
C VAL A 234 -14.79 18.27 16.61
N GLU A 235 -13.66 18.70 17.20
CA GLU A 235 -13.07 20.05 17.02
C GLU A 235 -12.63 20.33 15.58
N GLN A 236 -12.25 19.30 14.82
CA GLN A 236 -11.91 19.42 13.40
C GLN A 236 -13.14 19.45 12.48
N GLY A 237 -14.35 19.44 13.05
CA GLY A 237 -15.61 19.56 12.32
C GLY A 237 -16.09 18.27 11.67
N HIS A 238 -15.53 17.11 12.05
CA HIS A 238 -15.90 15.81 11.48
C HIS A 238 -17.15 15.21 12.10
N ALA A 239 -17.37 15.41 13.39
CA ALA A 239 -18.59 15.06 14.08
C ALA A 239 -19.05 16.25 14.91
N GLU A 240 -20.36 16.39 15.10
CA GLU A 240 -20.92 17.41 15.99
C GLU A 240 -20.97 16.91 17.43
N ARG A 241 -21.08 15.58 17.60
CA ARG A 241 -21.22 14.91 18.89
C ARG A 241 -20.49 13.57 18.92
N TRP A 242 -20.13 13.13 20.13
CA TRP A 242 -19.60 11.78 20.35
C TRP A 242 -20.20 11.12 21.58
N LEU A 243 -20.32 9.79 21.49
CA LEU A 243 -20.87 8.92 22.53
C LEU A 243 -19.79 7.97 23.05
N GLU A 244 -19.56 8.01 24.36
CA GLU A 244 -18.79 7.01 25.09
C GLU A 244 -19.72 6.20 26.00
N ALA A 245 -19.52 4.88 26.05
CA ALA A 245 -20.29 4.02 26.94
C ALA A 245 -19.43 2.95 27.61
N THR A 246 -19.76 2.62 28.85
CA THR A 246 -19.12 1.57 29.63
C THR A 246 -20.19 0.64 30.19
N VAL A 247 -19.88 -0.66 30.26
CA VAL A 247 -20.74 -1.67 30.88
C VAL A 247 -20.08 -2.19 32.16
N SER A 248 -20.79 -2.09 33.28
CA SER A 248 -20.41 -2.67 34.58
C SER A 248 -21.50 -3.65 35.04
N GLN A 249 -21.15 -4.52 35.98
CA GLN A 249 -22.12 -5.36 36.66
C GLN A 249 -22.25 -4.89 38.11
N GLU A 250 -23.45 -4.42 38.47
CA GLU A 250 -23.73 -3.84 39.79
C GLU A 250 -24.97 -4.49 40.37
N SER A 251 -24.84 -5.08 41.57
CA SER A 251 -25.95 -5.75 42.28
C SER A 251 -26.68 -6.82 41.44
N GLY A 252 -25.94 -7.55 40.58
CA GLY A 252 -26.48 -8.60 39.71
C GLY A 252 -27.15 -8.11 38.42
N ARG A 253 -27.10 -6.80 38.12
CA ARG A 253 -27.62 -6.20 36.88
C ARG A 253 -26.50 -5.62 36.04
N PHE A 254 -26.71 -5.57 34.73
CA PHE A 254 -25.83 -4.84 33.82
C PHE A 254 -26.20 -3.36 33.80
N VAL A 255 -25.20 -2.51 34.01
CA VAL A 255 -25.36 -1.05 34.06
C VAL A 255 -24.53 -0.44 32.93
N PHE A 256 -25.21 0.21 32.00
CA PHE A 256 -24.60 0.92 30.89
C PHE A 256 -24.56 2.41 31.21
N HIS A 257 -23.39 2.90 31.60
CA HIS A 257 -23.14 4.32 31.74
C HIS A 257 -22.76 4.89 30.38
N TYR A 258 -23.41 5.96 29.96
CA TYR A 258 -23.02 6.66 28.74
C TYR A 258 -22.85 8.16 28.96
N THR A 259 -21.95 8.72 28.17
CA THR A 259 -21.67 10.15 28.11
C THR A 259 -21.76 10.59 26.65
N LEU A 260 -22.66 11.51 26.38
CA LEU A 260 -22.84 12.14 25.07
C LEU A 260 -22.39 13.59 25.17
N SER A 261 -21.34 13.92 24.44
CA SER A 261 -20.69 15.22 24.46
C SER A 261 -20.80 15.90 23.10
N ASP A 262 -20.74 17.24 23.08
CA ASP A 262 -20.77 18.05 21.85
C ASP A 262 -19.58 19.02 21.74
N ILE A 263 -19.39 19.63 20.56
CA ILE A 263 -18.37 20.67 20.30
C ILE A 263 -18.47 21.89 21.23
N GLN A 264 -19.65 22.16 21.79
CA GLN A 264 -19.93 23.33 22.63
C GLN A 264 -19.60 23.06 24.11
N GLY A 265 -19.16 21.84 24.45
CA GLY A 265 -18.83 21.42 25.81
C GLY A 265 -20.05 20.99 26.63
N ASN A 266 -21.22 20.83 26.02
CA ASN A 266 -22.38 20.26 26.69
C ASN A 266 -22.19 18.75 26.85
N ILE A 267 -22.42 18.27 28.07
CA ILE A 267 -22.27 16.86 28.42
C ILE A 267 -23.61 16.35 28.94
N LYS A 268 -24.18 15.35 28.27
CA LYS A 268 -25.35 14.61 28.73
C LYS A 268 -24.91 13.22 29.19
N LYS A 269 -25.11 12.93 30.47
CA LYS A 269 -24.87 11.59 31.04
C LYS A 269 -26.18 10.85 31.22
N GLY A 270 -26.15 9.55 31.02
CA GLY A 270 -27.29 8.68 31.28
C GLY A 270 -26.87 7.28 31.71
N VAL A 271 -27.85 6.54 32.19
CA VAL A 271 -27.68 5.17 32.66
C VAL A 271 -28.83 4.33 32.10
N ILE A 272 -28.49 3.14 31.59
CA ILE A 272 -29.45 2.15 31.13
C ILE A 272 -29.19 0.86 31.90
N TYR A 273 -30.26 0.27 32.43
CA TYR A 273 -30.20 -0.97 33.19
C TYR A 273 -30.70 -2.13 32.33
N SER A 274 -30.08 -3.29 32.50
CA SER A 274 -30.53 -4.55 31.93
C SER A 274 -30.37 -5.64 32.99
N ASP A 275 -31.44 -6.42 33.20
CA ASP A 275 -31.42 -7.57 34.11
C ASP A 275 -30.71 -8.77 33.49
N ASP A 276 -30.75 -8.90 32.15
CA ASP A 276 -30.16 -10.00 31.40
C ASP A 276 -29.72 -9.52 30.00
N LEU A 277 -28.51 -9.91 29.60
CA LEU A 277 -27.98 -9.67 28.26
C LEU A 277 -28.41 -10.74 27.25
N ASN A 278 -29.11 -11.79 27.67
CA ASN A 278 -29.63 -12.81 26.78
C ASN A 278 -31.06 -12.50 26.29
N HIS A 279 -31.77 -11.52 26.86
CA HIS A 279 -33.17 -11.22 26.49
C HIS A 279 -33.59 -9.75 26.75
N PRO A 280 -34.22 -9.07 25.77
CA PRO A 280 -33.91 -9.03 24.35
C PRO A 280 -32.94 -7.87 24.03
N LEU A 281 -31.72 -8.22 23.60
CA LEU A 281 -30.65 -7.30 23.18
C LEU A 281 -31.11 -6.23 22.17
N PRO A 282 -31.93 -6.54 21.15
CA PRO A 282 -32.42 -5.51 20.22
C PRO A 282 -33.19 -4.39 20.92
N ASN A 283 -34.00 -4.71 21.93
CA ASN A 283 -34.78 -3.70 22.65
C ASN A 283 -33.88 -2.82 23.54
N LEU A 284 -32.80 -3.38 24.08
CA LEU A 284 -31.78 -2.60 24.79
C LEU A 284 -31.14 -1.59 23.83
N ALA A 285 -30.75 -2.01 22.63
CA ALA A 285 -30.21 -1.12 21.60
C ALA A 285 -31.20 -0.04 21.16
N THR A 286 -32.49 -0.39 21.00
CA THR A 286 -33.55 0.57 20.65
C THR A 286 -33.78 1.57 21.76
N THR A 287 -33.81 1.11 23.02
CA THR A 287 -33.92 1.99 24.19
C THR A 287 -32.74 2.95 24.25
N PHE A 288 -31.53 2.44 23.99
CA PHE A 288 -30.32 3.25 23.91
C PHE A 288 -30.44 4.32 22.82
N ALA A 289 -30.77 3.92 21.59
CA ALA A 289 -30.92 4.82 20.46
C ALA A 289 -31.99 5.90 20.70
N GLN A 290 -33.14 5.51 21.27
CA GLN A 290 -34.22 6.43 21.61
C GLN A 290 -33.79 7.50 22.63
N GLN A 291 -32.94 7.15 23.60
CA GLN A 291 -32.41 8.13 24.57
C GLN A 291 -31.43 9.15 23.94
N LEU A 292 -30.74 8.74 22.86
CA LEU A 292 -29.83 9.61 22.11
C LEU A 292 -30.62 10.58 21.21
N VAL A 293 -31.60 10.07 20.47
CA VAL A 293 -32.41 10.84 19.52
C VAL A 293 -33.45 11.74 20.21
N GLY A 294 -33.90 11.37 21.41
CA GLY A 294 -34.87 12.15 22.19
C GLY A 294 -36.33 11.74 21.94
N LYS A 295 -37.29 12.51 22.48
CA LYS A 295 -38.72 12.12 22.51
C LYS A 295 -39.46 12.25 21.18
N THR A 296 -38.92 12.99 20.22
CA THR A 296 -39.58 13.32 18.95
C THR A 296 -39.15 12.42 17.80
N GLY A 297 -38.03 11.71 17.93
CA GLY A 297 -37.57 10.77 16.92
C GLY A 297 -38.13 9.37 17.15
N MET A 298 -38.61 8.71 16.11
CA MET A 298 -39.01 7.30 16.18
C MET A 298 -37.82 6.46 15.74
N VAL A 299 -37.36 5.55 16.61
CA VAL A 299 -36.28 4.60 16.28
C VAL A 299 -36.86 3.20 16.10
N SER A 300 -36.62 2.62 14.92
CA SER A 300 -36.97 1.23 14.62
C SER A 300 -35.97 0.27 15.26
N THR A 301 -36.46 -0.89 15.71
CA THR A 301 -35.60 -1.98 16.16
C THR A 301 -35.05 -2.72 14.96
N PHE A 302 -33.72 -2.70 14.80
CA PHE A 302 -33.03 -3.54 13.82
C PHE A 302 -33.18 -5.01 14.23
N HIS A 303 -33.88 -5.76 13.40
CA HIS A 303 -34.19 -7.16 13.66
C HIS A 303 -33.22 -8.07 12.90
N VAL A 304 -32.44 -8.86 13.65
CA VAL A 304 -31.47 -9.84 13.12
C VAL A 304 -32.12 -11.21 12.95
N SER A 305 -32.79 -11.70 14.00
CA SER A 305 -33.42 -13.01 14.08
C SER A 305 -34.57 -12.99 15.09
N GLU A 306 -35.54 -13.88 14.91
CA GLU A 306 -36.62 -14.14 15.86
C GLU A 306 -36.12 -14.77 17.17
N SER A 307 -34.90 -15.32 17.15
CA SER A 307 -34.25 -15.93 18.31
C SER A 307 -33.21 -14.97 18.90
N ASP A 308 -33.37 -14.65 20.18
CA ASP A 308 -32.38 -13.84 20.92
C ASP A 308 -31.02 -14.55 21.00
N PHE A 309 -31.01 -15.89 21.14
CA PHE A 309 -29.78 -16.69 21.11
C PHE A 309 -29.07 -16.58 19.75
N SER A 310 -29.83 -16.70 18.65
CA SER A 310 -29.28 -16.53 17.30
C SER A 310 -28.70 -15.13 17.10
N THR A 311 -29.39 -14.10 17.61
CA THR A 311 -28.92 -12.71 17.55
C THR A 311 -27.62 -12.53 18.33
N LYS A 312 -27.51 -13.07 19.54
CA LYS A 312 -26.30 -13.01 20.37
C LYS A 312 -25.12 -13.68 19.65
N ASP A 313 -25.29 -14.91 19.19
CA ASP A 313 -24.25 -15.67 18.50
C ASP A 313 -23.78 -14.97 17.23
N TYR A 314 -24.70 -14.36 16.46
CA TYR A 314 -24.34 -13.55 15.31
C TYR A 314 -23.43 -12.36 15.68
N LEU A 315 -23.74 -11.66 16.78
CA LEU A 315 -22.95 -10.51 17.24
C LEU A 315 -21.59 -10.94 17.79
N GLU A 316 -21.52 -12.06 18.52
CA GLU A 316 -20.26 -12.66 18.94
C GLU A 316 -19.42 -13.09 17.74
N GLY A 317 -20.05 -13.65 16.70
CA GLY A 317 -19.40 -13.96 15.43
C GLY A 317 -18.80 -12.74 14.74
N LEU A 318 -19.53 -11.62 14.67
CA LEU A 318 -19.01 -10.36 14.13
C LEU A 318 -17.82 -9.82 14.92
N TYR A 319 -17.87 -9.91 16.25
CA TYR A 319 -16.75 -9.52 17.11
C TYR A 319 -15.53 -10.42 16.89
N ALA A 320 -15.75 -11.73 16.81
CA ALA A 320 -14.70 -12.71 16.54
C ALA A 320 -14.06 -12.50 15.16
N LEU A 321 -14.83 -12.15 14.13
CA LEU A 321 -14.29 -11.85 12.78
C LEU A 321 -13.23 -10.74 12.82
N GLU A 322 -13.45 -9.72 13.64
CA GLU A 322 -12.56 -8.56 13.73
C GLU A 322 -11.36 -8.83 14.65
N THR A 323 -11.56 -9.54 15.75
CA THR A 323 -10.56 -9.63 16.83
C THR A 323 -9.84 -10.97 16.92
N ARG A 324 -10.49 -12.07 16.56
CA ARG A 324 -9.99 -13.44 16.76
C ARG A 324 -9.82 -14.24 15.46
N GLY A 325 -10.40 -13.78 14.35
CA GLY A 325 -10.27 -14.38 13.03
C GLY A 325 -11.48 -15.21 12.59
N VAL A 326 -11.42 -15.69 11.33
CA VAL A 326 -12.54 -16.37 10.65
C VAL A 326 -12.87 -17.74 11.24
N GLY A 327 -11.87 -18.49 11.73
CA GLY A 327 -12.10 -19.82 12.28
C GLY A 327 -13.00 -19.83 13.51
N LEU A 328 -12.83 -18.87 14.44
CA LEU A 328 -13.70 -18.74 15.61
C LEU A 328 -15.07 -18.17 15.22
N ALA A 329 -15.09 -17.14 14.38
CA ALA A 329 -16.33 -16.53 13.92
C ALA A 329 -17.27 -17.52 13.22
N MET A 330 -16.71 -18.44 12.42
CA MET A 330 -17.47 -19.50 11.76
C MET A 330 -18.29 -20.31 12.77
N ARG A 331 -17.71 -20.67 13.93
CA ARG A 331 -18.40 -21.47 14.95
C ARG A 331 -19.59 -20.73 15.56
N TYR A 332 -19.43 -19.42 15.77
CA TYR A 332 -20.51 -18.57 16.24
C TYR A 332 -21.63 -18.43 15.20
N PHE A 333 -21.29 -18.28 13.91
CA PHE A 333 -22.32 -18.25 12.87
C PHE A 333 -23.00 -19.61 12.69
N GLU A 334 -22.27 -20.73 12.83
CA GLU A 334 -22.86 -22.08 12.87
C GLU A 334 -23.86 -22.22 14.04
N ALA A 335 -23.52 -21.72 15.24
CA ALA A 335 -24.42 -21.69 16.39
C ALA A 335 -25.65 -20.79 16.15
N SER A 336 -25.43 -19.60 15.58
CA SER A 336 -26.51 -18.67 15.23
C SER A 336 -27.53 -19.29 14.27
N VAL A 337 -27.06 -19.98 13.23
CA VAL A 337 -27.91 -20.68 12.25
C VAL A 337 -28.57 -21.93 12.86
N LEU A 338 -27.93 -22.59 13.83
CA LEU A 338 -28.54 -23.70 14.56
C LEU A 338 -29.73 -23.22 15.41
N HIS A 339 -29.62 -22.05 16.03
CA HIS A 339 -30.70 -21.45 16.81
C HIS A 339 -31.82 -20.84 15.97
N ASP A 340 -31.51 -20.33 14.77
CA ASP A 340 -32.50 -19.89 13.79
C ASP A 340 -31.99 -20.15 12.35
N PRO A 341 -32.47 -21.21 11.68
CA PRO A 341 -32.09 -21.54 10.31
C PRO A 341 -32.48 -20.49 9.26
N ASN A 342 -33.40 -19.58 9.57
CA ASN A 342 -33.86 -18.54 8.65
C ASN A 342 -33.15 -17.19 8.85
N ASN A 343 -32.17 -17.13 9.76
CA ASN A 343 -31.38 -15.92 9.99
C ASN A 343 -30.45 -15.62 8.79
N VAL A 344 -30.96 -14.85 7.84
CA VAL A 344 -30.21 -14.47 6.62
C VAL A 344 -28.95 -13.67 6.91
N HIS A 345 -28.88 -12.94 8.04
CA HIS A 345 -27.67 -12.21 8.43
C HIS A 345 -26.53 -13.16 8.80
N ALA A 346 -26.84 -14.18 9.62
CA ALA A 346 -25.89 -15.22 9.99
C ALA A 346 -25.51 -16.11 8.80
N LEU A 347 -26.47 -16.49 7.95
CA LEU A 347 -26.18 -17.30 6.76
C LEU A 347 -25.21 -16.61 5.80
N VAL A 348 -25.35 -15.30 5.56
CA VAL A 348 -24.43 -14.55 4.67
C VAL A 348 -23.00 -14.53 5.22
N GLU A 349 -22.81 -14.25 6.51
CA GLU A 349 -21.47 -14.25 7.11
C GLU A 349 -20.92 -15.69 7.28
N LEU A 350 -21.79 -16.70 7.46
CA LEU A 350 -21.40 -18.11 7.46
C LEU A 350 -20.88 -18.56 6.09
N ALA A 351 -21.56 -18.21 5.00
CA ALA A 351 -21.11 -18.51 3.63
C ALA A 351 -19.71 -17.93 3.37
N ARG A 352 -19.48 -16.69 3.81
CA ARG A 352 -18.16 -16.04 3.77
C ARG A 352 -17.13 -16.81 4.59
N THR A 353 -17.42 -17.17 5.83
CA THR A 353 -16.43 -17.89 6.66
C THR A 353 -16.10 -19.28 6.12
N TYR A 354 -17.07 -20.00 5.52
CA TYR A 354 -16.79 -21.24 4.81
C TYR A 354 -15.84 -21.05 3.63
N TRP A 355 -16.03 -19.99 2.84
CA TRP A 355 -15.10 -19.64 1.76
C TRP A 355 -13.67 -19.40 2.31
N HIS A 356 -13.53 -18.56 3.33
CA HIS A 356 -12.22 -18.19 3.88
C HIS A 356 -11.49 -19.33 4.61
N THR A 357 -12.23 -20.31 5.13
CA THR A 357 -11.69 -21.50 5.81
C THR A 357 -11.46 -22.69 4.87
N GLY A 358 -11.71 -22.53 3.56
CA GLY A 358 -11.47 -23.57 2.55
C GLY A 358 -12.61 -24.58 2.35
N ARG A 359 -13.78 -24.38 2.97
CA ARG A 359 -14.96 -25.25 2.80
C ARG A 359 -15.73 -24.87 1.53
N LEU A 360 -15.07 -25.01 0.38
CA LEU A 360 -15.53 -24.41 -0.89
C LEU A 360 -16.89 -24.89 -1.35
N GLN A 361 -17.16 -26.20 -1.29
CA GLN A 361 -18.44 -26.75 -1.72
C GLN A 361 -19.59 -26.22 -0.84
N LYS A 362 -19.41 -26.23 0.48
CA LYS A 362 -20.40 -25.69 1.43
C LYS A 362 -20.66 -24.20 1.19
N ALA A 363 -19.62 -23.43 0.89
CA ALA A 363 -19.77 -22.01 0.56
C ALA A 363 -20.55 -21.83 -0.75
N ALA A 364 -20.21 -22.59 -1.80
CA ALA A 364 -20.88 -22.51 -3.09
C ALA A 364 -22.38 -22.86 -3.00
N ASP A 365 -22.70 -23.99 -2.37
CA ASP A 365 -24.08 -24.43 -2.17
C ASP A 365 -24.90 -23.36 -1.41
N MET A 366 -24.28 -22.74 -0.40
CA MET A 366 -24.95 -21.72 0.41
C MET A 366 -25.13 -20.40 -0.34
N PHE A 367 -24.14 -19.94 -1.11
CA PHE A 367 -24.30 -18.75 -1.95
C PHE A 367 -25.41 -18.94 -2.99
N GLU A 368 -25.48 -20.12 -3.60
CA GLU A 368 -26.54 -20.45 -4.55
C GLU A 368 -27.93 -20.41 -3.90
N GLN A 369 -28.09 -21.03 -2.72
CA GLN A 369 -29.33 -20.98 -1.95
C GLN A 369 -29.70 -19.55 -1.54
N LEU A 370 -28.73 -18.77 -1.04
CA LEU A 370 -28.95 -17.39 -0.61
C LEU A 370 -29.37 -16.48 -1.77
N SER A 371 -28.84 -16.71 -2.97
CA SER A 371 -29.18 -15.91 -4.16
C SER A 371 -30.66 -15.97 -4.55
N GLN A 372 -31.38 -17.00 -4.08
CA GLN A 372 -32.80 -17.21 -4.33
C GLN A 372 -33.67 -16.94 -3.08
N HIS A 373 -33.07 -16.55 -1.96
CA HIS A 373 -33.75 -16.44 -0.68
C HIS A 373 -34.61 -15.17 -0.58
N PRO A 374 -35.96 -15.25 -0.47
CA PRO A 374 -36.84 -14.09 -0.55
C PRO A 374 -36.54 -12.99 0.48
N THR A 375 -36.25 -13.36 1.73
CA THR A 375 -35.92 -12.41 2.80
C THR A 375 -34.62 -11.64 2.55
N LEU A 376 -33.64 -12.27 1.87
CA LEU A 376 -32.39 -11.60 1.52
C LEU A 376 -32.61 -10.65 0.34
N LEU A 377 -33.37 -11.08 -0.67
CA LEU A 377 -33.70 -10.26 -1.84
C LEU A 377 -34.46 -8.98 -1.46
N ALA A 378 -35.26 -9.03 -0.39
CA ALA A 378 -35.93 -7.86 0.18
C ALA A 378 -35.00 -6.91 0.96
N LYS A 379 -33.72 -7.25 1.16
CA LYS A 379 -32.71 -6.46 1.87
C LYS A 379 -31.52 -6.11 0.95
N PRO A 380 -31.62 -5.04 0.13
CA PRO A 380 -30.61 -4.70 -0.87
C PRO A 380 -29.18 -4.59 -0.33
N SER A 381 -28.99 -4.06 0.88
CA SER A 381 -27.64 -3.83 1.45
C SER A 381 -26.94 -5.14 1.81
N LEU A 382 -27.70 -6.08 2.38
CA LEU A 382 -27.20 -7.40 2.74
C LEU A 382 -27.00 -8.25 1.48
N ASN A 383 -27.88 -8.12 0.49
CA ASN A 383 -27.77 -8.81 -0.79
C ASN A 383 -26.52 -8.36 -1.58
N ALA A 384 -26.28 -7.05 -1.68
CA ALA A 384 -25.07 -6.51 -2.31
C ALA A 384 -23.78 -7.05 -1.66
N ARG A 385 -23.77 -7.19 -0.32
CA ARG A 385 -22.65 -7.78 0.41
C ARG A 385 -22.48 -9.27 0.12
N MET A 386 -23.57 -10.04 0.09
CA MET A 386 -23.53 -11.46 -0.26
C MET A 386 -22.95 -11.66 -1.67
N LEU A 387 -23.40 -10.86 -2.65
CA LEU A 387 -22.89 -10.89 -4.02
C LEU A 387 -21.40 -10.51 -4.10
N GLU A 388 -20.94 -9.57 -3.27
CA GLU A 388 -19.52 -9.21 -3.18
C GLU A 388 -18.65 -10.37 -2.66
N TYR A 389 -19.12 -11.11 -1.64
CA TYR A 389 -18.44 -12.31 -1.13
C TYR A 389 -18.42 -13.43 -2.17
N TRP A 390 -19.54 -13.66 -2.85
CA TRP A 390 -19.61 -14.69 -3.88
C TRP A 390 -18.72 -14.34 -5.08
N GLY A 391 -18.72 -13.08 -5.50
CA GLY A 391 -17.83 -12.55 -6.52
C GLY A 391 -16.35 -12.75 -6.15
N GLU A 392 -15.96 -12.49 -4.90
CA GLU A 392 -14.59 -12.74 -4.41
C GLU A 392 -14.18 -14.21 -4.58
N MET A 393 -15.04 -15.14 -4.16
CA MET A 393 -14.80 -16.56 -4.33
C MET A 393 -14.60 -16.91 -5.82
N LYS A 394 -15.49 -16.43 -6.69
CA LYS A 394 -15.43 -16.68 -8.13
C LYS A 394 -14.15 -16.13 -8.76
N VAL A 395 -13.66 -14.97 -8.33
CA VAL A 395 -12.34 -14.45 -8.75
C VAL A 395 -11.22 -15.42 -8.36
N ALA A 396 -11.22 -15.92 -7.14
CA ALA A 396 -10.18 -16.84 -6.67
C ALA A 396 -10.21 -18.21 -7.37
N LYS A 397 -11.39 -18.66 -7.82
CA LYS A 397 -11.54 -19.85 -8.68
C LYS A 397 -11.12 -19.61 -10.14
N GLY A 398 -10.90 -18.35 -10.56
CA GLY A 398 -10.61 -17.99 -11.95
C GLY A 398 -11.86 -17.86 -12.84
N GLU A 399 -13.06 -17.87 -12.25
CA GLU A 399 -14.34 -17.77 -12.95
C GLU A 399 -14.70 -16.29 -13.21
N TYR A 400 -13.81 -15.57 -13.90
CA TYR A 400 -13.84 -14.10 -14.01
C TYR A 400 -15.13 -13.54 -14.63
N THR A 401 -15.74 -14.23 -15.61
CA THR A 401 -17.00 -13.78 -16.23
C THR A 401 -18.15 -13.79 -15.24
N GLN A 402 -18.31 -14.88 -14.49
CA GLN A 402 -19.36 -15.00 -13.46
C GLN A 402 -19.10 -14.00 -12.32
N ALA A 403 -17.83 -13.87 -11.90
CA ALA A 403 -17.43 -12.88 -10.90
C ALA A 403 -17.80 -11.45 -11.32
N ASN A 404 -17.54 -11.08 -12.58
CA ASN A 404 -17.85 -9.75 -13.10
C ASN A 404 -19.35 -9.47 -13.04
N THR A 405 -20.20 -10.42 -13.48
CA THR A 405 -21.66 -10.29 -13.43
C THR A 405 -22.17 -10.10 -12.00
N LEU A 406 -21.67 -10.90 -11.04
CA LEU A 406 -22.08 -10.78 -9.63
C LEU A 406 -21.70 -9.41 -9.04
N LEU A 407 -20.47 -8.96 -9.31
CA LEU A 407 -19.94 -7.71 -8.78
C LEU A 407 -20.59 -6.47 -9.41
N GLU A 408 -20.88 -6.49 -10.71
CA GLU A 408 -21.63 -5.41 -11.37
C GLU A 408 -23.07 -5.33 -10.84
N HIS A 409 -23.72 -6.46 -10.59
CA HIS A 409 -25.05 -6.48 -9.96
C HIS A 409 -25.01 -5.91 -8.53
N ALA A 410 -24.01 -6.29 -7.74
CA ALA A 410 -23.79 -5.72 -6.41
C ALA A 410 -23.57 -4.20 -6.46
N LEU A 411 -22.82 -3.72 -7.46
CA LEU A 411 -22.52 -2.30 -7.64
C LEU A 411 -23.79 -1.48 -7.84
N VAL A 412 -24.70 -1.93 -8.70
CA VAL A 412 -25.99 -1.25 -8.95
C VAL A 412 -26.80 -1.12 -7.65
N MET A 413 -26.83 -2.16 -6.82
CA MET A 413 -27.51 -2.10 -5.52
C MET A 413 -26.85 -1.10 -4.56
N THR A 414 -25.54 -0.88 -4.65
CA THR A 414 -24.87 0.11 -3.77
C THR A 414 -25.17 1.56 -4.13
N ASP A 415 -25.64 1.84 -5.34
CA ASP A 415 -26.04 3.19 -5.76
C ASP A 415 -27.36 3.62 -5.10
N GLU A 416 -28.24 2.67 -4.80
CA GLU A 416 -29.53 2.92 -4.15
C GLU A 416 -29.41 3.14 -2.63
N ILE A 417 -28.32 2.66 -2.01
CA ILE A 417 -28.19 2.55 -0.54
C ILE A 417 -27.14 3.53 0.02
N ASP A 418 -26.48 4.29 -0.85
CA ASP A 418 -25.42 5.24 -0.50
C ASP A 418 -24.33 4.62 0.39
N ASN A 419 -23.76 3.50 -0.07
CA ASN A 419 -22.72 2.78 0.65
C ASN A 419 -21.40 2.78 -0.12
N ASP A 420 -20.68 3.90 -0.03
CA ASP A 420 -19.36 4.06 -0.67
C ASP A 420 -18.36 3.01 -0.19
N VAL A 421 -18.56 2.45 1.02
CA VAL A 421 -17.69 1.41 1.57
C VAL A 421 -17.68 0.13 0.79
N LEU A 422 -18.86 -0.36 0.52
CA LEU A 422 -19.02 -1.55 -0.28
C LEU A 422 -18.68 -1.24 -1.75
N ARG A 423 -19.08 -0.06 -2.26
CA ARG A 423 -18.79 0.38 -3.63
C ARG A 423 -17.29 0.36 -3.96
N SER A 424 -16.46 0.91 -3.07
CA SER A 424 -15.00 0.89 -3.21
C SER A 424 -14.41 -0.53 -3.24
N LYS A 425 -14.90 -1.45 -2.38
CA LYS A 425 -14.44 -2.85 -2.39
C LYS A 425 -14.77 -3.54 -3.70
N ILE A 426 -15.97 -3.32 -4.22
CA ILE A 426 -16.43 -3.89 -5.49
C ILE A 426 -15.57 -3.39 -6.66
N TYR A 427 -15.35 -2.08 -6.78
CA TYR A 427 -14.49 -1.52 -7.83
C TYR A 427 -13.09 -2.13 -7.84
N ARG A 428 -12.51 -2.41 -6.67
CA ARG A 428 -11.16 -3.00 -6.60
C ARG A 428 -11.11 -4.47 -6.98
N LYS A 429 -12.19 -5.23 -6.75
CA LYS A 429 -12.31 -6.60 -7.28
C LYS A 429 -12.49 -6.57 -8.80
N LEU A 430 -13.28 -5.65 -9.33
CA LEU A 430 -13.41 -5.43 -10.78
C LEU A 430 -12.06 -5.03 -11.40
N ALA A 431 -11.27 -4.19 -10.72
CA ALA A 431 -9.90 -3.89 -11.12
C ALA A 431 -9.01 -5.15 -11.12
N THR A 432 -9.11 -6.00 -10.09
CA THR A 432 -8.39 -7.27 -10.03
C THR A 432 -8.73 -8.17 -11.21
N ILE A 433 -10.02 -8.27 -11.58
CA ILE A 433 -10.46 -9.01 -12.77
C ILE A 433 -9.87 -8.39 -14.04
N ALA A 434 -9.93 -7.07 -14.18
CA ALA A 434 -9.37 -6.37 -15.34
C ALA A 434 -7.85 -6.59 -15.47
N TRP A 435 -7.12 -6.61 -14.36
CA TRP A 435 -5.70 -6.96 -14.32
C TRP A 435 -5.45 -8.40 -14.81
N GLN A 436 -6.23 -9.37 -14.30
CA GLN A 436 -6.11 -10.78 -14.71
C GLN A 436 -6.49 -11.01 -16.18
N GLN A 437 -7.32 -10.14 -16.76
CA GLN A 437 -7.69 -10.14 -18.18
C GLN A 437 -6.81 -9.21 -19.04
N GLN A 438 -5.78 -8.58 -18.46
CA GLN A 438 -4.87 -7.63 -19.12
C GLN A 438 -5.61 -6.45 -19.80
N ASN A 439 -6.74 -6.04 -19.23
CA ASN A 439 -7.51 -4.89 -19.68
C ASN A 439 -7.10 -3.63 -18.90
N TRP A 440 -5.97 -3.04 -19.28
CA TRP A 440 -5.36 -1.89 -18.61
C TRP A 440 -6.28 -0.66 -18.54
N HIS A 441 -7.13 -0.46 -19.55
CA HIS A 441 -8.09 0.64 -19.57
C HIS A 441 -9.15 0.48 -18.47
N LYS A 442 -9.78 -0.70 -18.39
CA LYS A 442 -10.75 -1.01 -17.33
C LYS A 442 -10.09 -0.99 -15.96
N TYR A 443 -8.86 -1.51 -15.84
CA TYR A 443 -8.10 -1.47 -14.60
C TYR A 443 -7.96 -0.03 -14.06
N ARG A 444 -7.41 0.88 -14.88
CA ARG A 444 -7.25 2.29 -14.50
C ARG A 444 -8.57 2.97 -14.20
N HIS A 445 -9.61 2.68 -14.98
CA HIS A 445 -10.94 3.21 -14.74
C HIS A 445 -11.45 2.82 -13.34
N PHE A 446 -11.47 1.53 -13.00
CA PHE A 446 -11.99 1.08 -11.72
C PHE A 446 -11.15 1.53 -10.51
N ILE A 447 -9.83 1.58 -10.64
CA ILE A 447 -8.96 2.16 -9.61
C ILE A 447 -9.27 3.64 -9.40
N SER A 448 -9.45 4.40 -10.47
CA SER A 448 -9.84 5.81 -10.38
C SER A 448 -11.24 6.00 -9.78
N GLN A 449 -12.22 5.17 -10.13
CA GLN A 449 -13.55 5.21 -9.51
C GLN A 449 -13.46 4.95 -8.00
N ALA A 450 -12.69 3.93 -7.58
CA ALA A 450 -12.49 3.64 -6.16
C ALA A 450 -11.81 4.80 -5.41
N LYS A 451 -10.92 5.57 -6.06
CA LYS A 451 -10.26 6.76 -5.52
C LYS A 451 -11.22 7.92 -5.33
N ASN A 452 -11.98 8.26 -6.38
CA ASN A 452 -12.81 9.46 -6.44
C ASN A 452 -13.96 9.46 -5.43
N LEU A 453 -14.40 8.28 -4.96
CA LEU A 453 -15.44 8.14 -3.93
C LEU A 453 -15.11 8.85 -2.61
N PHE A 454 -13.85 9.20 -2.35
CA PHE A 454 -13.44 9.74 -1.05
C PHE A 454 -12.65 11.06 -1.12
N GLU A 455 -12.46 11.68 -2.29
CA GLU A 455 -11.66 12.92 -2.41
C GLU A 455 -12.34 14.17 -1.80
N ILE A 456 -13.59 14.09 -1.35
CA ILE A 456 -14.39 15.21 -0.82
C ILE A 456 -14.55 15.05 0.71
N HIS A 457 -13.58 15.55 1.48
CA HIS A 457 -13.61 15.94 2.90
C HIS A 457 -14.42 15.13 3.96
N ASP A 458 -14.78 13.86 3.72
CA ASP A 458 -15.64 13.11 4.65
C ASP A 458 -14.97 11.87 5.30
N MET A 459 -15.17 11.71 6.60
CA MET A 459 -14.55 10.66 7.44
C MET A 459 -15.43 9.40 7.54
N THR A 460 -15.81 8.75 6.43
CA THR A 460 -16.87 7.72 6.55
C THR A 460 -16.41 6.31 6.94
N GLU A 461 -15.24 5.86 6.55
CA GLU A 461 -14.44 4.85 7.27
C GLU A 461 -13.05 5.22 6.75
N SER A 462 -12.22 5.90 7.56
CA SER A 462 -11.38 7.04 7.12
C SER A 462 -10.36 6.68 6.07
N GLU A 463 -10.61 7.23 4.87
CA GLU A 463 -10.38 6.58 3.60
C GLU A 463 -9.90 5.12 3.83
N ALA A 464 -10.79 4.19 4.21
CA ALA A 464 -10.62 2.83 4.80
C ALA A 464 -9.98 1.76 3.92
N ARG A 465 -9.07 2.24 3.17
CA ARG A 465 -9.42 2.25 1.77
C ARG A 465 -8.42 3.10 1.08
N ARG A 466 -7.55 3.90 1.74
CA ARG A 466 -6.99 5.13 1.17
C ARG A 466 -5.98 4.68 0.18
N LEU A 467 -6.62 4.39 -0.91
CA LEU A 467 -6.43 3.29 -1.81
C LEU A 467 -5.93 1.90 -1.25
N TYR A 468 -6.05 1.57 0.06
CA TYR A 468 -5.75 0.28 0.79
C TYR A 468 -4.69 -0.62 0.11
N TYR A 469 -3.42 -0.31 0.09
CA TYR A 469 -2.74 0.92 0.37
C TYR A 469 -2.11 1.26 -0.98
N ILE A 470 -2.82 2.15 -1.68
CA ILE A 470 -2.65 2.70 -3.03
C ILE A 470 -1.96 1.82 -4.04
N GLY A 471 -2.66 0.73 -4.37
CA GLY A 471 -2.17 -0.38 -5.18
C GLY A 471 -1.77 -1.52 -4.27
N ASN A 472 -2.39 -2.70 -4.41
CA ASN A 472 -1.77 -3.85 -3.74
C ASN A 472 -0.61 -4.27 -4.67
N PRO A 473 0.63 -4.29 -4.19
CA PRO A 473 1.90 -4.18 -4.94
C PRO A 473 2.07 -5.20 -6.08
N PRO A 474 3.06 -5.00 -6.97
CA PRO A 474 3.22 -5.82 -8.18
C PRO A 474 3.10 -7.30 -7.82
N PRO A 475 2.22 -8.05 -8.51
CA PRO A 475 1.69 -9.31 -8.02
C PRO A 475 2.68 -10.49 -8.10
N ALA A 476 3.88 -10.42 -7.54
CA ALA A 476 5.00 -11.29 -7.90
C ALA A 476 5.25 -11.29 -9.43
N GLY A 477 6.46 -11.61 -9.87
CA GLY A 477 6.74 -11.67 -11.31
C GLY A 477 6.91 -10.32 -12.03
N PRO A 478 6.96 -10.34 -13.36
CA PRO A 478 7.73 -9.35 -14.12
C PRO A 478 7.04 -8.01 -14.41
N GLU A 479 5.71 -7.96 -14.49
CA GLU A 479 4.99 -6.74 -14.87
C GLU A 479 4.83 -5.79 -13.67
N THR A 480 5.13 -4.50 -13.86
CA THR A 480 5.00 -3.49 -12.80
C THR A 480 3.70 -2.70 -12.92
N ASP A 481 3.11 -2.36 -11.78
CA ASP A 481 1.96 -1.45 -11.74
C ASP A 481 2.43 -0.03 -11.40
N GLN A 482 2.41 0.86 -12.41
CA GLN A 482 2.83 2.25 -12.27
C GLN A 482 1.75 3.18 -11.70
N THR A 483 0.55 2.64 -11.41
CA THR A 483 -0.55 3.42 -10.83
C THR A 483 -0.50 3.48 -9.30
N VAL A 484 0.46 2.76 -8.71
CA VAL A 484 0.65 2.57 -7.27
C VAL A 484 1.60 3.63 -6.74
N ASP A 485 1.18 4.37 -5.72
CA ASP A 485 2.07 5.27 -4.97
C ASP A 485 2.62 4.53 -3.75
N LEU A 486 3.83 3.99 -3.89
CA LEU A 486 4.47 3.20 -2.83
C LEU A 486 4.83 4.04 -1.61
N GLU A 487 5.13 5.33 -1.77
CA GLU A 487 5.57 6.19 -0.67
C GLU A 487 4.38 6.57 0.23
N ASP A 488 3.29 7.02 -0.39
CA ASP A 488 2.05 7.33 0.35
C ASP A 488 1.42 6.04 0.94
N SER A 489 1.57 4.92 0.24
CA SER A 489 1.21 3.58 0.75
C SER A 489 2.01 3.22 2.01
N LEU A 490 3.33 3.43 2.01
CA LEU A 490 4.21 3.06 3.14
C LEU A 490 3.87 3.85 4.42
N GLN A 491 3.70 5.16 4.30
CA GLN A 491 3.33 6.01 5.44
C GLN A 491 2.00 5.59 6.06
N SER A 492 1.05 5.20 5.21
CA SER A 492 -0.22 4.66 5.64
C SER A 492 -0.02 3.34 6.37
N LEU A 493 0.71 2.37 5.81
CA LEU A 493 0.91 1.04 6.42
C LEU A 493 1.46 1.08 7.85
N TYR A 494 2.44 1.95 8.16
CA TYR A 494 2.98 2.08 9.52
C TYR A 494 1.95 2.57 10.54
N LYS A 495 1.11 3.53 10.15
CA LYS A 495 0.02 4.02 11.00
C LYS A 495 -0.98 2.89 11.28
N SER A 496 -1.28 2.05 10.29
CA SER A 496 -2.18 0.90 10.42
C SER A 496 -1.69 -0.15 11.40
N VAL A 497 -0.41 -0.52 11.32
CA VAL A 497 0.17 -1.55 12.19
C VAL A 497 0.01 -1.14 13.65
N ARG A 498 0.31 0.13 13.99
CA ARG A 498 0.18 0.63 15.36
C ARG A 498 -1.27 0.58 15.84
N TYR A 499 -2.20 1.10 15.03
CA TYR A 499 -3.62 1.14 15.37
C TYR A 499 -4.22 -0.26 15.60
N TYR A 500 -4.05 -1.19 14.65
CA TYR A 500 -4.66 -2.51 14.78
C TYR A 500 -4.04 -3.37 15.89
N ARG A 501 -2.74 -3.19 16.13
CA ARG A 501 -2.06 -3.85 17.26
C ARG A 501 -2.61 -3.37 18.61
N GLN A 502 -2.81 -2.06 18.76
CA GLN A 502 -3.36 -1.49 20.00
C GLN A 502 -4.81 -1.91 20.26
N ASN A 503 -5.61 -2.04 19.22
CA ASN A 503 -7.04 -2.39 19.32
C ASN A 503 -7.32 -3.90 19.28
N GLY A 504 -6.29 -4.75 19.19
CA GLY A 504 -6.46 -6.21 19.13
C GLY A 504 -7.21 -6.70 17.88
N ASN A 505 -7.22 -5.93 16.78
CA ASN A 505 -7.85 -6.34 15.52
C ASN A 505 -6.88 -7.18 14.69
N LEU A 506 -6.83 -8.48 14.97
CA LEU A 506 -5.83 -9.39 14.40
C LEU A 506 -6.04 -9.62 12.88
N SER A 507 -7.28 -9.59 12.39
CA SER A 507 -7.56 -9.79 10.95
C SER A 507 -7.05 -8.63 10.10
N SER A 508 -7.30 -7.39 10.53
CA SER A 508 -6.79 -6.22 9.82
C SER A 508 -5.28 -6.10 9.96
N LEU A 509 -4.73 -6.43 11.14
CA LEU A 509 -3.29 -6.42 11.38
C LEU A 509 -2.53 -7.40 10.45
N MET A 510 -3.06 -8.60 10.24
CA MET A 510 -2.50 -9.59 9.30
C MET A 510 -2.38 -9.00 7.90
N LYS A 511 -3.47 -8.42 7.38
CA LYS A 511 -3.52 -7.85 6.03
C LYS A 511 -2.57 -6.67 5.86
N THR A 512 -2.46 -5.82 6.89
CA THR A 512 -1.52 -4.71 6.91
C THR A 512 -0.07 -5.18 6.89
N TYR A 513 0.30 -6.17 7.71
CA TYR A 513 1.66 -6.71 7.68
C TYR A 513 2.00 -7.32 6.33
N PHE A 514 1.04 -8.00 5.70
CA PHE A 514 1.24 -8.54 4.37
C PHE A 514 1.56 -7.42 3.37
N ALA A 515 0.73 -6.38 3.31
CA ALA A 515 0.97 -5.24 2.42
C ALA A 515 2.28 -4.48 2.72
N LEU A 516 2.68 -4.35 4.01
CA LEU A 516 3.98 -3.77 4.40
C LEU A 516 5.15 -4.58 3.87
N GLY A 517 5.08 -5.91 3.98
CA GLY A 517 6.10 -6.81 3.46
C GLY A 517 6.30 -6.72 1.94
N GLN A 518 5.27 -6.30 1.23
CA GLN A 518 5.27 -6.20 -0.22
C GLN A 518 5.67 -4.80 -0.77
N ASN A 519 5.86 -3.80 0.11
CA ASN A 519 6.25 -2.45 -0.30
C ASN A 519 7.78 -2.34 -0.40
N TYR A 520 8.32 -2.19 -1.61
CA TYR A 520 9.77 -2.16 -1.87
C TYR A 520 10.52 -0.97 -1.24
N LEU A 521 9.82 0.08 -0.81
CA LEU A 521 10.45 1.21 -0.10
C LEU A 521 10.72 0.92 1.38
N ALA A 522 10.11 -0.13 1.95
CA ALA A 522 10.36 -0.53 3.32
C ALA A 522 11.72 -1.27 3.45
N PRO A 523 12.45 -1.12 4.57
CA PRO A 523 13.70 -1.84 4.81
C PRO A 523 13.53 -3.37 4.69
N LEU A 524 14.52 -4.06 4.10
CA LEU A 524 14.46 -5.50 3.83
C LEU A 524 14.14 -6.33 5.09
N GLU A 525 14.82 -6.06 6.20
CA GLU A 525 14.61 -6.79 7.46
C GLU A 525 13.20 -6.58 8.02
N GLU A 526 12.67 -5.35 7.91
CA GLU A 526 11.32 -5.03 8.37
C GLU A 526 10.26 -5.73 7.52
N ARG A 527 10.47 -5.79 6.19
CA ARG A 527 9.58 -6.52 5.28
C ARG A 527 9.53 -8.01 5.59
N ASN A 528 10.70 -8.64 5.81
CA ASN A 528 10.77 -10.05 6.19
C ASN A 528 9.97 -10.31 7.49
N GLN A 529 10.24 -9.53 8.54
CA GLN A 529 9.52 -9.66 9.81
C GLN A 529 8.01 -9.42 9.67
N ALA A 530 7.59 -8.47 8.83
CA ALA A 530 6.18 -8.22 8.56
C ALA A 530 5.52 -9.44 7.88
N LEU A 531 6.14 -10.00 6.83
CA LEU A 531 5.63 -11.19 6.14
C LEU A 531 5.50 -12.40 7.06
N LEU A 532 6.51 -12.68 7.89
CA LEU A 532 6.47 -13.79 8.85
C LEU A 532 5.36 -13.61 9.90
N ARG A 533 5.17 -12.38 10.41
CA ARG A 533 4.06 -12.06 11.32
C ARG A 533 2.70 -12.21 10.64
N ALA A 534 2.58 -11.80 9.38
CA ALA A 534 1.36 -11.97 8.60
C ALA A 534 1.03 -13.46 8.41
N LEU A 535 2.03 -14.28 8.06
CA LEU A 535 1.84 -15.72 7.86
C LEU A 535 1.36 -16.40 9.14
N LYS A 536 2.01 -16.11 10.28
CA LYS A 536 1.60 -16.64 11.59
C LYS A 536 0.15 -16.27 11.92
N LEU A 537 -0.22 -15.00 11.76
CA LEU A 537 -1.59 -14.55 12.02
C LEU A 537 -2.61 -15.23 11.10
N ALA A 538 -2.27 -15.44 9.82
CA ALA A 538 -3.13 -16.14 8.88
C ALA A 538 -3.37 -17.61 9.31
N THR A 539 -2.31 -18.30 9.73
CA THR A 539 -2.39 -19.68 10.23
C THR A 539 -3.21 -19.75 11.52
N ASP A 540 -2.92 -18.90 12.51
CA ASP A 540 -3.61 -18.89 13.81
C ASP A 540 -5.13 -18.59 13.64
N GLN A 541 -5.49 -17.75 12.68
CA GLN A 541 -6.88 -17.35 12.38
C GLN A 541 -7.62 -18.30 11.42
N GLN A 542 -6.94 -19.31 10.87
CA GLN A 542 -7.46 -20.21 9.82
C GLN A 542 -7.91 -19.46 8.54
N GLU A 543 -7.21 -18.39 8.17
CA GLU A 543 -7.41 -17.62 6.92
C GLU A 543 -6.66 -18.28 5.76
N LEU A 544 -7.20 -19.38 5.24
CA LEU A 544 -6.54 -20.25 4.26
C LEU A 544 -6.06 -19.50 3.00
N VAL A 545 -6.91 -18.66 2.42
CA VAL A 545 -6.58 -17.89 1.20
C VAL A 545 -5.43 -16.91 1.44
N TYR A 546 -5.37 -16.27 2.61
CA TYR A 546 -4.27 -15.37 2.95
C TYR A 546 -3.00 -16.14 3.27
N GLN A 547 -3.10 -17.28 3.94
CA GLN A 547 -1.95 -18.15 4.21
C GLN A 547 -1.23 -18.53 2.91
N ILE A 548 -1.97 -18.97 1.89
CA ILE A 548 -1.42 -19.31 0.56
C ILE A 548 -0.76 -18.08 -0.10
N LYS A 549 -1.46 -16.93 -0.11
CA LYS A 549 -0.95 -15.70 -0.74
C LYS A 549 0.33 -15.19 -0.08
N ILE A 550 0.38 -15.20 1.25
CA ILE A 550 1.54 -14.74 2.02
C ILE A 550 2.72 -15.68 1.83
N ALA A 551 2.50 -16.99 1.90
CA ALA A 551 3.55 -18.00 1.72
C ALA A 551 4.14 -17.96 0.30
N ASN A 552 3.30 -17.84 -0.74
CA ASN A 552 3.78 -17.62 -2.12
C ASN A 552 4.63 -16.34 -2.25
N TYR A 553 4.22 -15.25 -1.60
CA TYR A 553 4.97 -14.00 -1.67
C TYR A 553 6.28 -14.05 -0.87
N LEU A 554 6.33 -14.75 0.27
CA LEU A 554 7.58 -15.05 0.99
C LEU A 554 8.54 -15.83 0.09
N GLY A 555 8.03 -16.81 -0.65
CA GLY A 555 8.78 -17.51 -1.68
C GLY A 555 9.39 -16.56 -2.71
N PHE A 556 8.56 -15.69 -3.28
CA PHE A 556 9.00 -14.67 -4.24
C PHE A 556 10.04 -13.71 -3.64
N TYR A 557 9.83 -13.25 -2.41
CA TYR A 557 10.77 -12.39 -1.68
C TYR A 557 12.15 -13.05 -1.54
N PHE A 558 12.21 -14.33 -1.16
CA PHE A 558 13.50 -15.03 -1.04
C PHE A 558 14.15 -15.35 -2.39
N ILE A 559 13.37 -15.56 -3.46
CA ILE A 559 13.91 -15.61 -4.83
C ILE A 559 14.63 -14.30 -5.17
N GLN A 560 14.04 -13.16 -4.81
CA GLN A 560 14.64 -11.84 -5.10
C GLN A 560 15.95 -11.60 -4.35
N LEU A 561 16.19 -12.33 -3.25
CA LEU A 561 17.42 -12.29 -2.45
C LEU A 561 18.42 -13.39 -2.82
N HIS A 562 18.14 -14.20 -3.86
CA HIS A 562 18.93 -15.38 -4.24
C HIS A 562 19.03 -16.43 -3.12
N GLU A 563 17.99 -16.53 -2.29
CA GLU A 563 17.85 -17.53 -1.22
C GLU A 563 16.87 -18.65 -1.63
N GLY A 564 17.11 -19.26 -2.79
CA GLY A 564 16.22 -20.24 -3.41
C GLY A 564 15.79 -21.42 -2.52
N GLU A 565 16.61 -21.89 -1.57
CA GLU A 565 16.22 -22.96 -0.64
C GLU A 565 15.10 -22.51 0.31
N LYS A 566 15.24 -21.32 0.92
CA LYS A 566 14.19 -20.74 1.77
C LYS A 566 12.94 -20.43 0.96
N ALA A 567 13.11 -19.98 -0.28
CA ALA A 567 11.99 -19.74 -1.17
C ALA A 567 11.17 -21.02 -1.41
N ILE A 568 11.83 -22.15 -1.68
CA ILE A 568 11.18 -23.46 -1.86
C ILE A 568 10.36 -23.82 -0.62
N GLU A 569 10.90 -23.67 0.59
CA GLU A 569 10.21 -24.00 1.84
C GLU A 569 8.85 -23.31 1.97
N TYR A 570 8.80 -21.98 1.76
CA TYR A 570 7.54 -21.24 1.86
C TYR A 570 6.57 -21.54 0.72
N ILE A 571 7.05 -21.83 -0.49
CA ILE A 571 6.18 -22.15 -1.62
C ILE A 571 5.58 -23.56 -1.45
N GLU A 572 6.35 -24.51 -0.92
CA GLU A 572 5.86 -25.84 -0.59
C GLU A 572 4.84 -25.81 0.56
N LEU A 573 5.01 -24.91 1.54
CA LEU A 573 3.98 -24.65 2.55
C LEU A 573 2.66 -24.19 1.90
N ALA A 574 2.71 -23.29 0.91
CA ALA A 574 1.51 -22.87 0.18
C ALA A 574 0.87 -24.03 -0.62
N GLU A 575 1.67 -24.91 -1.23
CA GLU A 575 1.18 -26.09 -1.96
C GLU A 575 0.48 -27.09 -1.03
N GLN A 576 1.03 -27.32 0.17
CA GLN A 576 0.40 -28.16 1.19
C GLN A 576 -0.98 -27.64 1.61
N VAL A 577 -1.12 -26.33 1.73
CA VAL A 577 -2.39 -25.69 2.09
C VAL A 577 -3.39 -25.73 0.93
N LEU A 578 -2.93 -25.56 -0.31
CA LEU A 578 -3.76 -25.64 -1.50
C LEU A 578 -4.38 -27.04 -1.69
N ASN A 579 -3.67 -28.13 -1.35
CA ASN A 579 -4.10 -29.54 -1.49
C ASN A 579 -4.79 -29.85 -2.84
N ASP A 580 -5.28 -31.06 -3.10
CA ASP A 580 -5.95 -31.37 -4.39
C ASP A 580 -7.47 -31.13 -4.38
N GLU A 581 -8.04 -30.90 -3.20
CA GLU A 581 -9.48 -30.73 -3.01
C GLU A 581 -9.93 -29.27 -3.17
N LEU A 582 -9.01 -28.30 -3.09
CA LEU A 582 -9.33 -26.89 -3.32
C LEU A 582 -9.24 -26.53 -4.81
N ASP A 583 -10.42 -26.27 -5.38
CA ASP A 583 -10.60 -25.78 -6.75
C ASP A 583 -10.23 -24.29 -6.88
N MET A 584 -8.92 -23.99 -6.83
CA MET A 584 -8.34 -22.65 -6.99
C MET A 584 -7.21 -22.64 -8.04
N ALA A 585 -7.56 -23.00 -9.28
CA ALA A 585 -6.58 -23.16 -10.37
C ALA A 585 -5.61 -21.98 -10.58
N PRO A 586 -6.05 -20.70 -10.57
CA PRO A 586 -5.11 -19.57 -10.76
C PRO A 586 -4.04 -19.50 -9.67
N LEU A 587 -4.40 -19.74 -8.41
CA LEU A 587 -3.45 -19.74 -7.29
C LEU A 587 -2.50 -20.92 -7.36
N ARG A 588 -2.98 -22.09 -7.77
CA ARG A 588 -2.17 -23.30 -7.96
C ARG A 588 -1.12 -23.12 -9.04
N TYR A 589 -1.50 -22.64 -10.23
CA TYR A 589 -0.55 -22.42 -11.31
C TYR A 589 0.47 -21.33 -10.98
N ARG A 590 0.07 -20.31 -10.21
CA ARG A 590 0.99 -19.29 -9.72
C ARG A 590 1.99 -19.86 -8.71
N ASN A 591 1.54 -20.70 -7.78
CA ASN A 591 2.42 -21.41 -6.85
C ASN A 591 3.45 -22.27 -7.62
N GLN A 592 3.00 -23.09 -8.58
CA GLN A 592 3.87 -23.95 -9.38
C GLN A 592 4.90 -23.16 -10.22
N LEU A 593 4.50 -22.00 -10.75
CA LEU A 593 5.41 -21.09 -11.44
C LEU A 593 6.52 -20.60 -10.49
N LEU A 594 6.13 -20.12 -9.30
CA LEU A 594 7.08 -19.64 -8.30
C LEU A 594 8.00 -20.76 -7.79
N LEU A 595 7.48 -21.97 -7.58
CA LEU A 595 8.27 -23.13 -7.16
C LEU A 595 9.33 -23.48 -8.21
N SER A 596 8.94 -23.44 -9.49
CA SER A 596 9.85 -23.67 -10.61
C SER A 596 10.91 -22.58 -10.69
N MET A 597 10.53 -21.32 -10.44
CA MET A 597 11.43 -20.18 -10.36
C MET A 597 12.42 -20.29 -9.19
N ALA A 598 11.98 -20.71 -8.00
CA ALA A 598 12.85 -20.91 -6.83
C ALA A 598 13.90 -22.00 -7.07
N LYS A 599 13.51 -23.10 -7.73
CA LYS A 599 14.45 -24.16 -8.15
C LYS A 599 15.46 -23.66 -9.18
N MET A 600 15.01 -22.80 -10.12
CA MET A 600 15.90 -22.16 -11.09
C MET A 600 16.90 -21.24 -10.39
N ASP A 601 16.42 -20.36 -9.49
CA ASP A 601 17.26 -19.43 -8.72
C ASP A 601 18.32 -20.18 -7.91
N HIS A 602 17.93 -21.21 -7.16
CA HIS A 602 18.87 -22.07 -6.43
C HIS A 602 19.94 -22.68 -7.36
N GLY A 603 19.54 -23.18 -8.53
CA GLY A 603 20.46 -23.75 -9.51
C GLY A 603 21.41 -22.71 -10.12
N ILE A 604 20.94 -21.49 -10.38
CA ILE A 604 21.78 -20.39 -10.88
C ILE A 604 22.77 -19.92 -9.82
N ALA A 605 22.29 -19.63 -8.60
CA ALA A 605 23.08 -19.09 -7.51
C ALA A 605 24.23 -20.03 -7.08
N ASN A 606 23.96 -21.34 -7.09
CA ASN A 606 24.94 -22.36 -6.70
C ASN A 606 25.70 -22.98 -7.90
N ASN A 607 25.42 -22.53 -9.13
CA ASN A 607 25.93 -23.15 -10.37
C ASN A 607 25.67 -24.68 -10.42
N ASP A 608 24.51 -25.11 -9.90
CA ASP A 608 24.09 -26.51 -9.84
C ASP A 608 23.27 -26.87 -11.08
N LYS A 609 23.90 -27.63 -11.98
CA LYS A 609 23.26 -28.11 -13.21
C LYS A 609 22.15 -29.12 -12.94
N ALA A 610 22.25 -29.94 -11.90
CA ALA A 610 21.21 -30.92 -11.58
C ALA A 610 19.95 -30.19 -11.12
N ALA A 611 20.08 -29.20 -10.23
CA ALA A 611 18.98 -28.33 -9.83
C ALA A 611 18.34 -27.62 -11.03
N LEU A 612 19.14 -27.08 -11.96
CA LEU A 612 18.63 -26.47 -13.20
C LEU A 612 17.86 -27.46 -14.09
N HIS A 613 18.31 -28.72 -14.20
CA HIS A 613 17.56 -29.75 -14.91
C HIS A 613 16.22 -30.07 -14.23
N HIS A 614 16.19 -30.11 -12.89
CA HIS A 614 14.94 -30.27 -12.15
C HIS A 614 13.99 -29.07 -12.32
N ALA A 615 14.53 -27.84 -12.31
CA ALA A 615 13.76 -26.63 -12.59
C ALA A 615 13.16 -26.66 -14.00
N LYS A 616 13.95 -27.05 -15.01
CA LYS A 616 13.52 -27.22 -16.40
C LYS A 616 12.31 -28.17 -16.51
N LEU A 617 12.42 -29.37 -15.93
CA LEU A 617 11.35 -30.37 -15.92
C LEU A 617 10.09 -29.84 -15.21
N SER A 618 10.26 -29.04 -14.16
CA SER A 618 9.16 -28.41 -13.43
C SER A 618 8.40 -27.41 -14.32
N PHE A 619 9.10 -26.56 -15.06
CA PHE A 619 8.48 -25.65 -16.04
C PHE A 619 7.80 -26.38 -17.19
N GLU A 620 8.42 -27.42 -17.76
CA GLU A 620 7.82 -28.22 -18.83
C GLU A 620 6.51 -28.89 -18.39
N ARG A 621 6.46 -29.40 -17.16
CA ARG A 621 5.23 -29.95 -16.56
C ARG A 621 4.16 -28.87 -16.40
N LEU A 622 4.52 -27.70 -15.88
CA LEU A 622 3.60 -26.58 -15.73
C LEU A 622 3.00 -26.17 -17.08
N LEU A 623 3.84 -26.01 -18.11
CA LEU A 623 3.39 -25.67 -19.46
C LEU A 623 2.46 -26.73 -20.06
N GLY A 624 2.78 -28.02 -19.86
CA GLY A 624 1.90 -29.13 -20.29
C GLY A 624 0.53 -29.08 -19.63
N ASN A 625 0.47 -28.75 -18.33
CA ASN A 625 -0.80 -28.56 -17.63
C ASN A 625 -1.57 -27.34 -18.16
N LEU A 626 -0.89 -26.20 -18.36
CA LEU A 626 -1.51 -24.98 -18.89
C LEU A 626 -2.03 -25.13 -20.33
N GLU A 627 -1.46 -26.03 -21.13
CA GLU A 627 -1.95 -26.32 -22.49
C GLU A 627 -3.27 -27.09 -22.50
N ALA A 628 -3.55 -27.88 -21.46
CA ALA A 628 -4.81 -28.61 -21.33
C ALA A 628 -6.00 -27.70 -20.97
N PHE A 629 -5.74 -26.57 -20.29
CA PHE A 629 -6.75 -25.62 -19.84
C PHE A 629 -6.54 -24.29 -20.57
N ASN A 630 -7.29 -23.99 -21.64
CA ASN A 630 -7.23 -22.75 -22.44
C ASN A 630 -7.47 -21.46 -21.61
N SER A 631 -6.57 -21.13 -20.68
CA SER A 631 -6.66 -20.05 -19.69
C SER A 631 -5.27 -19.80 -19.06
N HIS A 632 -5.03 -18.60 -18.52
CA HIS A 632 -3.77 -18.17 -17.86
C HIS A 632 -2.58 -17.90 -18.80
N ASP A 633 -2.85 -17.22 -19.93
CA ASP A 633 -1.82 -16.86 -20.91
C ASP A 633 -0.65 -16.04 -20.34
N ASN A 634 -0.89 -15.26 -19.28
CA ASN A 634 0.15 -14.52 -18.54
C ASN A 634 1.12 -15.48 -17.82
N ILE A 635 0.61 -16.47 -17.07
CA ILE A 635 1.43 -17.48 -16.40
C ILE A 635 2.20 -18.30 -17.44
N LYS A 636 1.56 -18.61 -18.57
CA LYS A 636 2.19 -19.32 -19.68
C LYS A 636 3.36 -18.53 -20.28
N ALA A 637 3.20 -17.23 -20.48
CA ALA A 637 4.27 -16.35 -20.96
C ALA A 637 5.45 -16.30 -19.99
N ASP A 638 5.17 -16.12 -18.68
CA ASP A 638 6.18 -16.13 -17.62
C ASP A 638 6.93 -17.47 -17.57
N ALA A 639 6.21 -18.59 -17.67
CA ALA A 639 6.80 -19.92 -17.67
C ALA A 639 7.75 -20.14 -18.86
N TYR A 640 7.37 -19.71 -20.07
CA TYR A 640 8.27 -19.80 -21.23
C TYR A 640 9.51 -18.94 -21.08
N LEU A 641 9.37 -17.71 -20.55
CA LEU A 641 10.51 -16.82 -20.33
C LEU A 641 11.49 -17.43 -19.33
N LEU A 642 11.02 -17.84 -18.16
CA LEU A 642 11.85 -18.42 -17.10
C LEU A 642 12.46 -19.78 -17.49
N LEU A 643 11.70 -20.61 -18.21
CA LEU A 643 12.23 -21.83 -18.82
C LEU A 643 13.39 -21.51 -19.76
N SER A 644 13.25 -20.49 -20.61
CA SER A 644 14.31 -20.10 -21.52
C SER A 644 15.58 -19.62 -20.80
N TRP A 645 15.44 -18.94 -19.66
CA TRP A 645 16.57 -18.54 -18.82
C TRP A 645 17.27 -19.73 -18.19
N THR A 646 16.49 -20.70 -17.70
CA THR A 646 17.01 -22.00 -17.23
C THR A 646 17.80 -22.70 -18.32
N GLU A 647 17.29 -22.72 -19.56
CA GLU A 647 17.96 -23.30 -20.71
C GLU A 647 19.23 -22.55 -21.11
N LEU A 648 19.25 -21.22 -21.04
CA LEU A 648 20.47 -20.44 -21.24
C LEU A 648 21.52 -20.74 -20.18
N ALA A 649 21.14 -20.89 -18.91
CA ALA A 649 22.04 -21.31 -17.85
C ALA A 649 22.63 -22.72 -18.10
N LEU A 650 21.82 -23.62 -18.69
CA LEU A 650 22.24 -24.95 -19.15
C LEU A 650 22.98 -24.95 -20.52
N GLN A 651 23.23 -23.79 -21.13
CA GLN A 651 23.86 -23.65 -22.45
C GLN A 651 23.06 -24.27 -23.62
N GLN A 652 21.73 -24.27 -23.53
CA GLN A 652 20.80 -24.85 -24.51
C GLN A 652 20.14 -23.76 -25.38
N SER A 653 20.95 -22.95 -26.07
CA SER A 653 20.51 -21.73 -26.76
C SER A 653 19.42 -21.93 -27.83
N HIS A 654 19.41 -23.04 -28.56
CA HIS A 654 18.35 -23.31 -29.55
C HIS A 654 16.99 -23.57 -28.90
N SER A 655 16.96 -24.28 -27.76
CA SER A 655 15.73 -24.51 -27.00
C SER A 655 15.23 -23.20 -26.39
N ALA A 656 16.16 -22.44 -25.79
CA ALA A 656 15.87 -21.12 -25.21
C ALA A 656 15.24 -20.18 -26.25
N LEU A 657 15.79 -20.14 -27.47
CA LEU A 657 15.27 -19.30 -28.55
C LEU A 657 13.81 -19.61 -28.90
N LYS A 658 13.42 -20.89 -28.91
CA LYS A 658 12.03 -21.31 -29.17
C LYS A 658 11.09 -20.78 -28.08
N ASN A 659 11.47 -20.98 -26.82
CA ASN A 659 10.66 -20.57 -25.67
C ASN A 659 10.58 -19.03 -25.55
N GLN A 660 11.66 -18.31 -25.82
CA GLN A 660 11.66 -16.84 -25.85
C GLN A 660 10.74 -16.27 -26.92
N LYS A 661 10.71 -16.87 -28.13
CA LYS A 661 9.78 -16.46 -29.18
C LYS A 661 8.33 -16.67 -28.75
N ALA A 662 8.03 -17.79 -28.10
CA ALA A 662 6.70 -18.06 -27.54
C ALA A 662 6.31 -17.01 -26.47
N ALA A 663 7.21 -16.74 -25.52
CA ALA A 663 7.00 -15.70 -24.50
C ALA A 663 6.77 -14.31 -25.14
N HIS A 664 7.61 -13.92 -26.09
CA HIS A 664 7.49 -12.65 -26.83
C HIS A 664 6.12 -12.50 -27.50
N THR A 665 5.68 -13.51 -28.26
CA THR A 665 4.36 -13.50 -28.93
C THR A 665 3.23 -13.36 -27.90
N LEU A 666 3.32 -14.06 -26.77
CA LEU A 666 2.31 -13.97 -25.72
C LEU A 666 2.29 -12.59 -25.06
N TYR A 667 3.43 -12.05 -24.63
CA TYR A 667 3.50 -10.73 -24.02
C TYR A 667 3.04 -9.61 -24.96
N GLN A 668 3.38 -9.70 -26.24
CA GLN A 668 2.91 -8.76 -27.25
C GLN A 668 1.38 -8.82 -27.42
N ARG A 669 0.80 -10.03 -27.49
CA ARG A 669 -0.66 -10.21 -27.56
C ARG A 669 -1.38 -9.71 -26.29
N LEU A 670 -0.75 -9.87 -25.13
CA LEU A 670 -1.28 -9.46 -23.82
C LEU A 670 -1.03 -7.99 -23.49
N ASN A 671 -0.32 -7.24 -24.34
CA ASN A 671 0.11 -5.86 -24.08
C ASN A 671 0.86 -5.68 -22.75
N MET A 672 1.72 -6.64 -22.39
CA MET A 672 2.56 -6.58 -21.18
C MET A 672 3.91 -5.95 -21.53
N HIS A 673 4.02 -4.63 -21.44
CA HIS A 673 5.15 -3.89 -22.00
C HIS A 673 6.45 -4.09 -21.23
N ASP A 674 6.42 -4.12 -19.90
CA ASP A 674 7.62 -4.37 -19.09
C ASP A 674 8.11 -5.81 -19.31
N SER A 675 7.17 -6.75 -19.34
CA SER A 675 7.48 -8.17 -19.54
C SER A 675 7.98 -8.48 -20.95
N LEU A 676 7.49 -7.75 -21.96
CA LEU A 676 7.97 -7.84 -23.32
C LEU A 676 9.45 -7.47 -23.42
N SER A 677 9.91 -6.44 -22.70
CA SER A 677 11.33 -6.07 -22.68
C SER A 677 12.22 -7.21 -22.18
N TYR A 678 11.77 -8.00 -21.19
CA TYR A 678 12.49 -9.19 -20.72
C TYR A 678 12.66 -10.23 -21.82
N ALA A 679 11.60 -10.50 -22.60
CA ALA A 679 11.67 -11.41 -23.74
C ALA A 679 12.58 -10.87 -24.85
N VAL A 680 12.52 -9.58 -25.16
CA VAL A 680 13.30 -8.95 -26.24
C VAL A 680 14.80 -9.04 -25.97
N TYR A 681 15.28 -8.59 -24.80
CA TYR A 681 16.72 -8.65 -24.56
C TYR A 681 17.20 -10.12 -24.41
N SER A 682 16.33 -11.04 -23.98
CA SER A 682 16.64 -12.47 -23.91
C SER A 682 16.85 -13.06 -25.31
N LEU A 683 16.01 -12.67 -26.27
CA LEU A 683 16.19 -13.00 -27.69
C LEU A 683 17.50 -12.42 -28.22
N MET A 684 17.77 -11.14 -27.96
CA MET A 684 19.01 -10.47 -28.41
C MET A 684 20.25 -11.21 -27.90
N TYR A 685 20.30 -11.53 -26.61
CA TYR A 685 21.41 -12.29 -26.02
C TYR A 685 21.56 -13.67 -26.68
N THR A 686 20.45 -14.35 -26.94
CA THR A 686 20.47 -15.68 -27.57
C THR A 686 20.96 -15.60 -29.02
N TYR A 687 20.53 -14.59 -29.78
CA TYR A 687 21.04 -14.34 -31.12
C TYR A 687 22.54 -14.03 -31.12
N LEU A 688 23.01 -13.19 -30.21
CA LEU A 688 24.45 -12.93 -30.03
C LEU A 688 25.22 -14.20 -29.65
N THR A 689 24.63 -15.09 -28.86
CA THR A 689 25.22 -16.39 -28.50
C THR A 689 25.35 -17.29 -29.72
N LEU A 690 24.35 -17.27 -30.62
CA LEU A 690 24.32 -18.04 -31.85
C LEU A 690 25.09 -17.39 -33.02
N GLY A 691 25.64 -16.18 -32.83
CA GLY A 691 26.37 -15.43 -33.85
C GLY A 691 25.51 -14.62 -34.81
N ASP A 692 24.21 -14.53 -34.58
CA ASP A 692 23.25 -13.78 -35.40
C ASP A 692 23.16 -12.31 -34.93
N ASN A 693 24.17 -11.51 -35.25
CA ASN A 693 24.22 -10.11 -34.82
C ASN A 693 23.15 -9.25 -35.51
N GLN A 694 22.74 -9.63 -36.73
CA GLN A 694 21.77 -8.88 -37.53
C GLN A 694 20.38 -8.94 -36.88
N SER A 695 19.91 -10.14 -36.49
CA SER A 695 18.63 -10.29 -35.79
C SER A 695 18.59 -9.55 -34.45
N ALA A 696 19.73 -9.44 -33.75
CA ALA A 696 19.82 -8.65 -32.53
C ALA A 696 19.63 -7.14 -32.78
N ILE A 697 20.16 -6.62 -33.90
CA ILE A 697 20.00 -5.21 -34.32
C ILE A 697 18.58 -4.95 -34.85
N GLU A 698 17.97 -5.90 -35.54
CA GLU A 698 16.58 -5.78 -36.03
C GLU A 698 15.58 -5.72 -34.88
N LEU A 699 15.74 -6.59 -33.87
CA LEU A 699 15.02 -6.47 -32.61
C LEU A 699 15.27 -5.11 -31.95
N ALA A 700 16.50 -4.61 -32.06
CA ALA A 700 16.83 -3.30 -31.53
C ALA A 700 16.11 -2.13 -32.23
N SER A 701 15.77 -2.30 -33.51
CA SER A 701 15.18 -1.24 -34.33
C SER A 701 13.65 -1.21 -34.27
N SER A 702 13.03 -2.25 -33.74
CA SER A 702 11.57 -2.49 -33.80
C SER A 702 10.81 -2.22 -32.51
N GLY A 703 11.49 -1.90 -31.40
CA GLY A 703 10.87 -1.75 -30.07
C GLY A 703 11.28 -0.48 -29.32
N GLN A 704 10.60 -0.19 -28.20
CA GLN A 704 11.01 0.86 -27.26
C GLN A 704 12.21 0.38 -26.42
N PHE A 705 13.35 1.05 -26.53
CA PHE A 705 14.55 0.76 -25.74
C PHE A 705 14.46 1.35 -24.34
N ASN A 706 14.08 0.54 -23.36
CA ASN A 706 13.91 0.99 -21.98
C ASN A 706 14.72 0.23 -20.94
N LYS A 707 15.59 -0.72 -21.33
CA LYS A 707 16.47 -1.47 -20.42
C LYS A 707 17.95 -1.35 -20.83
N LYS A 708 18.85 -1.18 -19.85
CA LYS A 708 20.31 -1.09 -20.03
C LYS A 708 20.88 -2.22 -20.89
N LEU A 709 20.47 -3.47 -20.63
CA LEU A 709 20.95 -4.66 -21.36
C LEU A 709 20.74 -4.57 -22.87
N MET A 710 19.62 -3.98 -23.32
CA MET A 710 19.33 -3.86 -24.75
C MET A 710 20.39 -3.01 -25.45
N TYR A 711 20.86 -1.93 -24.81
CA TYR A 711 21.91 -1.08 -25.37
C TYR A 711 23.27 -1.80 -25.42
N ASP A 712 23.66 -2.48 -24.35
CA ASP A 712 24.94 -3.21 -24.30
C ASP A 712 24.96 -4.35 -25.36
N TYR A 713 23.85 -5.08 -25.50
CA TYR A 713 23.71 -6.12 -26.53
C TYR A 713 23.74 -5.54 -27.95
N THR A 714 23.06 -4.41 -28.17
CA THR A 714 23.06 -3.75 -29.49
C THR A 714 24.44 -3.21 -29.84
N ALA A 715 25.14 -2.60 -28.87
CA ALA A 715 26.49 -2.11 -29.04
C ALA A 715 27.45 -3.24 -29.44
N LEU A 716 27.36 -4.40 -28.76
CA LEU A 716 28.15 -5.58 -29.12
C LEU A 716 27.81 -6.09 -30.53
N ALA A 717 26.53 -6.09 -30.91
CA ALA A 717 26.10 -6.53 -32.23
C ALA A 717 26.72 -5.67 -33.34
N PHE A 718 26.64 -4.34 -33.21
CA PHE A 718 27.27 -3.39 -34.14
C PHE A 718 28.79 -3.57 -34.19
N TYR A 719 29.44 -3.68 -33.02
CA TYR A 719 30.88 -3.90 -32.94
C TYR A 719 31.32 -5.17 -33.68
N ARG A 720 30.59 -6.29 -33.51
CA ARG A 720 30.88 -7.55 -34.21
C ARG A 720 30.70 -7.49 -35.72
N LEU A 721 29.87 -6.57 -36.21
CA LEU A 721 29.70 -6.28 -37.64
C LEU A 721 30.71 -5.24 -38.16
N GLY A 722 31.59 -4.71 -37.30
CA GLY A 722 32.59 -3.71 -37.66
C GLY A 722 32.08 -2.27 -37.64
N ASP A 723 30.85 -2.03 -37.21
CA ASP A 723 30.23 -0.71 -37.12
C ASP A 723 30.50 -0.08 -35.74
N VAL A 724 31.72 0.41 -35.56
CA VAL A 724 32.18 0.96 -34.28
C VAL A 724 31.44 2.26 -33.93
N ASP A 725 31.10 3.08 -34.92
CA ASP A 725 30.41 4.35 -34.70
C ASP A 725 29.02 4.13 -34.10
N ASN A 726 28.24 3.19 -34.64
CA ASN A 726 26.95 2.84 -34.05
C ASN A 726 27.09 2.13 -32.71
N ALA A 727 28.16 1.35 -32.50
CA ALA A 727 28.42 0.75 -31.19
C ALA A 727 28.65 1.82 -30.10
N ILE A 728 29.47 2.85 -30.40
CA ILE A 728 29.70 4.00 -29.51
C ILE A 728 28.38 4.75 -29.28
N LEU A 729 27.61 5.01 -30.34
CA LEU A 729 26.32 5.70 -30.23
C LEU A 729 25.35 4.99 -29.27
N GLN A 730 25.32 3.65 -29.25
CA GLN A 730 24.47 2.91 -28.32
C GLN A 730 24.97 3.03 -26.87
N LEU A 731 26.28 3.00 -26.65
CA LEU A 731 26.84 3.22 -25.32
C LEU A 731 26.66 4.66 -24.82
N ASP A 732 26.72 5.65 -25.71
CA ASP A 732 26.39 7.05 -25.39
C ASP A 732 24.94 7.19 -24.93
N LYS A 733 24.00 6.60 -25.68
CA LYS A 733 22.58 6.56 -25.29
C LYS A 733 22.39 5.86 -23.95
N MET A 734 23.07 4.72 -23.74
CA MET A 734 23.06 4.01 -22.47
C MET A 734 23.56 4.90 -21.32
N LYS A 735 24.66 5.62 -21.52
CA LYS A 735 25.26 6.52 -20.52
C LYS A 735 24.34 7.70 -20.18
N GLN A 736 23.67 8.26 -21.18
CA GLN A 736 22.71 9.36 -20.99
C GLN A 736 21.47 8.91 -20.22
N GLN A 737 20.91 7.74 -20.56
CA GLN A 737 19.64 7.27 -19.99
C GLN A 737 19.83 6.53 -18.66
N PHE A 738 20.95 5.83 -18.47
CA PHE A 738 21.24 4.99 -17.30
C PHE A 738 22.53 5.42 -16.60
N SER A 739 22.80 6.72 -16.50
CA SER A 739 24.01 7.27 -15.85
C SER A 739 24.23 6.74 -14.43
N HIS A 740 23.15 6.53 -13.67
CA HIS A 740 23.16 6.00 -12.30
C HIS A 740 23.55 4.50 -12.24
N TYR A 741 23.43 3.77 -13.35
CA TYR A 741 23.82 2.36 -13.50
C TYR A 741 25.12 2.18 -14.26
N TRP A 742 25.78 3.27 -14.59
CA TRP A 742 27.00 3.25 -15.36
C TRP A 742 28.15 2.74 -14.49
N GLN A 743 28.63 1.54 -14.79
CA GLN A 743 29.67 0.88 -14.00
C GLN A 743 31.06 1.18 -14.55
N LEU A 744 32.10 0.94 -13.74
CA LEU A 744 33.49 1.04 -14.18
C LEU A 744 33.82 0.12 -15.37
N SER A 745 33.10 -0.99 -15.53
CA SER A 745 33.18 -1.88 -16.68
C SER A 745 32.60 -1.24 -17.95
N ASP A 746 31.50 -0.49 -17.82
CA ASP A 746 30.89 0.27 -18.93
C ASP A 746 31.83 1.40 -19.39
N GLU A 747 32.38 2.16 -18.43
CA GLU A 747 33.32 3.26 -18.73
C GLU A 747 34.59 2.74 -19.42
N ARG A 748 35.12 1.60 -18.98
CA ARG A 748 36.28 0.97 -19.63
C ARG A 748 35.98 0.60 -21.08
N ARG A 749 34.84 -0.06 -21.35
CA ARG A 749 34.43 -0.45 -22.72
C ARG A 749 34.21 0.77 -23.60
N TYR A 750 33.56 1.81 -23.07
CA TYR A 750 33.34 3.07 -23.78
C TYR A 750 34.66 3.76 -24.18
N LYS A 751 35.61 3.86 -23.24
CA LYS A 751 36.96 4.40 -23.52
C LYS A 751 37.72 3.55 -24.54
N GLN A 752 37.59 2.22 -24.48
CA GLN A 752 38.22 1.30 -25.43
C GLN A 752 37.72 1.46 -26.86
N LEU A 753 36.42 1.71 -27.05
CA LEU A 753 35.85 1.90 -28.39
C LEU A 753 36.19 3.29 -28.95
N THR A 754 36.31 4.30 -28.09
CA THR A 754 36.59 5.69 -28.49
C THR A 754 38.08 6.00 -28.67
N HIS A 755 38.98 5.24 -28.03
CA HIS A 755 40.43 5.47 -28.08
C HIS A 755 41.13 4.25 -28.71
N SER A 756 41.78 4.46 -29.85
CA SER A 756 42.44 3.44 -30.68
C SER A 756 43.61 2.69 -30.01
N GLU A 757 44.03 3.10 -28.81
CA GLU A 757 45.25 2.64 -28.13
C GLU A 757 45.02 1.56 -27.07
N LEU A 758 43.76 1.23 -26.73
CA LEU A 758 43.48 0.19 -25.72
C LEU A 758 43.37 -1.21 -26.35
N GLN A 759 43.93 -2.21 -25.67
CA GLN A 759 44.21 -3.54 -26.21
C GLN A 759 42.98 -4.26 -26.81
N GLN A 760 43.03 -4.63 -28.10
CA GLN A 760 42.02 -5.45 -28.81
C GLN A 760 41.67 -6.78 -28.12
N SER A 761 42.54 -7.29 -27.22
CA SER A 761 42.33 -8.52 -26.46
C SER A 761 41.14 -8.43 -25.49
N GLU A 762 40.85 -7.26 -24.93
CA GLU A 762 39.73 -7.08 -23.99
C GLU A 762 38.37 -6.96 -24.72
N LEU A 763 38.34 -6.30 -25.88
CA LEU A 763 37.15 -6.24 -26.74
C LEU A 763 36.73 -7.63 -27.25
N LYS A 764 37.69 -8.53 -27.50
CA LYS A 764 37.40 -9.94 -27.82
C LYS A 764 36.68 -10.69 -26.69
N ARG A 765 36.81 -10.23 -25.44
CA ARG A 765 36.15 -10.80 -24.26
C ARG A 765 34.82 -10.11 -23.91
N TRP A 766 34.39 -9.08 -24.65
CA TRP A 766 33.18 -8.32 -24.34
C TRP A 766 31.96 -9.22 -24.11
N PHE A 767 31.72 -10.21 -24.99
CA PHE A 767 30.60 -11.14 -24.81
C PHE A 767 30.64 -11.91 -23.49
N SER A 768 31.82 -12.34 -23.03
CA SER A 768 31.96 -13.05 -21.75
C SER A 768 31.73 -12.18 -20.52
N LEU A 769 31.82 -10.86 -20.69
CA LEU A 769 31.60 -9.85 -19.66
C LEU A 769 30.18 -9.26 -19.73
N LEU A 770 29.37 -9.67 -20.70
CA LEU A 770 27.97 -9.27 -20.76
C LEU A 770 27.24 -9.81 -19.53
N GLN A 771 26.53 -8.90 -18.88
CA GLN A 771 25.49 -9.27 -17.94
C GLN A 771 24.47 -10.15 -18.68
N LYS A 772 24.04 -11.24 -18.03
CA LYS A 772 23.18 -12.24 -18.67
C LYS A 772 21.71 -11.87 -18.52
N PRO A 773 20.81 -12.35 -19.40
CA PRO A 773 19.37 -12.04 -19.34
C PRO A 773 18.69 -12.33 -18.00
N TYR A 774 19.18 -13.34 -17.28
CA TYR A 774 18.63 -13.85 -16.04
C TYR A 774 19.32 -13.30 -14.78
N SER A 775 20.10 -12.22 -14.86
CA SER A 775 20.65 -11.57 -13.66
C SER A 775 19.78 -10.43 -13.13
N VAL A 776 18.73 -10.03 -13.85
CA VAL A 776 18.00 -8.77 -13.59
C VAL A 776 16.63 -8.96 -12.92
N TYR A 777 16.30 -10.18 -12.49
CA TYR A 777 15.04 -10.46 -11.80
C TYR A 777 15.14 -10.28 -10.27
N CYS A 778 16.29 -9.86 -9.74
CA CYS A 778 16.52 -9.63 -8.32
C CYS A 778 16.27 -8.17 -7.93
N GLU A 779 15.77 -7.98 -6.71
CA GLU A 779 15.43 -6.67 -6.16
C GLU A 779 16.68 -5.83 -5.83
N SER A 780 17.84 -6.47 -5.63
CA SER A 780 19.12 -5.78 -5.42
C SER A 780 19.52 -4.88 -6.59
N GLU A 781 19.01 -5.12 -7.81
CA GLU A 781 19.20 -4.22 -8.95
C GLU A 781 18.10 -3.14 -9.07
N TRP A 782 17.03 -3.22 -8.28
CA TRP A 782 15.90 -2.27 -8.28
C TRP A 782 16.06 -1.13 -7.28
N ASN A 783 16.78 -1.32 -6.16
CA ASN A 783 17.04 -0.27 -5.16
C ASN A 783 17.83 0.94 -5.70
N PHE A 784 18.43 0.83 -6.88
CA PHE A 784 19.06 1.94 -7.58
C PHE A 784 18.07 2.71 -8.49
N GLN A 785 16.83 2.22 -8.70
CA GLN A 785 15.86 2.74 -9.70
C GLN A 785 14.95 3.82 -9.10
N ILE A 786 14.90 3.91 -7.79
CA ILE A 786 14.02 4.81 -7.08
C ILE A 786 14.80 6.10 -6.84
N LYS A 787 14.50 7.11 -7.66
CA LYS A 787 14.94 8.49 -7.39
C LYS A 787 14.37 8.89 -6.03
N VAL A 788 15.24 8.95 -5.03
CA VAL A 788 15.02 9.85 -3.89
C VAL A 788 15.30 11.24 -4.45
N ASN A 789 14.24 11.89 -4.94
CA ASN A 789 14.28 13.30 -5.32
C ASN A 789 14.09 14.18 -4.09
#